data_AF-A0A8S3PPV2-F1
#
_entry.id   AF-A0A8S3PPV2-F1
#
_cell.length_a   1.000
_cell.length_b   1.000
_cell.length_c   1.000
_cell.angle_alpha   90.00
_cell.angle_beta   90.00
_cell.angle_gamma   90.00
#
_symmetry.space_group_name_H-M   'P 1'
#
loop_
_entity.id
_entity.type
_entity.pdbx_description
1 polymer ?
#
loop_
_entity_poly.entity_id
_entity_poly.type
_entity_poly.pdbx_seq_one_letter_code
_entity_poly.pdbx_strand_id
1 'polypeptide(L)'
;MTYHEHGINLTKGQADKLQRAAKKGCPFSIHLSHAKLRGEHKMWLTTRQVQKIAKLLQKGTGGMVLELSATQLKENMQKVGGFLPMLAGLAMRALPMLAKTILPALGVGALSGLGGVAVNKALWSGLYLKRGGCVCTVKPSDKGLYLKPSNARITYGDGLYLKRGQQFHDGAGLILGANSPFKNIPLLEEVIHSNDAFAPVSYLNLQSVHVEDKHFDMKKRLTSRLDHYPMKRSSDIHKEIFSENEPRIHESEICELDTPYKCPESTDLIKLQVKQREKDIWITGVTVKRERGKTTEEMTCLAMNKLKECMLERTGNWSLSDLCMINLYISDMNDFGAINDIYKKYFGLNPPARVCVQVPLPENIVLQLECYGSCNEDKHTMHVQSISHWAPANIGPYSQAVKVDKRMYIAGQIAMVPSTLNIISGGIRAESRLCLRHIHRILEAMPGSTSLKNISIAICYVSQRDYISIVKKEMKYAGHTFLNHNHSSFSIENNTMPSMIEFVVVPRLPRNAKVEWKVYSDITDILSIENTIFHLSDQLKSTGKYKVTNSSLSCIVKVDRSGNQFERPDLSRAVKCFYQCYEKIVQSSEVEWKSLPALSIFYSVLSSFSYDHLIKELSCQLNKDIIFTIVPVIEFSSETTLLVGCH
;
A
#
# COMPACT_ATOMS: atom_id res chain seq x y z
N MET A 1 -1.13 -9.77 -31.75
CA MET A 1 -2.52 -9.59 -32.24
C MET A 1 -3.26 -8.74 -31.23
N THR A 2 -4.22 -7.91 -31.65
CA THR A 2 -5.11 -7.16 -30.75
C THR A 2 -6.33 -8.00 -30.40
N TYR A 3 -6.67 -8.04 -29.11
CA TYR A 3 -7.87 -8.71 -28.59
C TYR A 3 -8.77 -7.67 -27.90
N HIS A 4 -10.08 -7.91 -27.91
CA HIS A 4 -11.13 -7.09 -27.30
C HIS A 4 -12.00 -7.96 -26.41
N GLU A 5 -12.48 -7.41 -25.31
CA GLU A 5 -13.46 -8.11 -24.46
C GLU A 5 -14.83 -8.17 -25.18
N HIS A 6 -15.41 -9.36 -25.27
CA HIS A 6 -16.75 -9.60 -25.78
C HIS A 6 -17.45 -10.68 -24.96
N GLY A 7 -18.68 -10.43 -24.53
CA GLY A 7 -19.48 -11.38 -23.76
C GLY A 7 -20.25 -12.37 -24.64
N ILE A 8 -20.14 -13.67 -24.38
CA ILE A 8 -20.92 -14.72 -25.03
C ILE A 8 -21.67 -15.58 -24.01
N ASN A 9 -22.55 -16.49 -24.48
CA ASN A 9 -23.17 -17.48 -23.60
C ASN A 9 -22.71 -18.92 -23.90
N LEU A 10 -22.42 -19.67 -22.84
CA LEU A 10 -21.81 -21.00 -22.89
C LEU A 10 -22.55 -21.92 -21.92
N THR A 11 -22.79 -23.17 -22.32
CA THR A 11 -23.27 -24.19 -21.37
C THR A 11 -22.14 -24.65 -20.47
N LYS A 12 -22.46 -25.20 -19.28
CA LYS A 12 -21.49 -25.77 -18.34
C LYS A 12 -20.52 -26.76 -19.04
N GLY A 13 -21.04 -27.72 -19.80
CA GLY A 13 -20.21 -28.67 -20.55
C GLY A 13 -19.37 -28.05 -21.67
N GLN A 14 -19.76 -26.88 -22.21
CA GLN A 14 -18.93 -26.11 -23.16
C GLN A 14 -17.79 -25.39 -22.42
N ALA A 15 -18.06 -24.80 -21.25
CA ALA A 15 -17.09 -24.17 -20.37
C ALA A 15 -16.03 -25.19 -19.86
N ASP A 16 -16.46 -26.36 -19.41
CA ASP A 16 -15.57 -27.42 -18.91
C ASP A 16 -14.63 -27.98 -19.99
N LYS A 17 -15.08 -28.00 -21.25
CA LYS A 17 -14.25 -28.41 -22.40
C LYS A 17 -13.25 -27.33 -22.78
N LEU A 18 -13.68 -26.07 -22.81
CA LEU A 18 -12.83 -24.90 -23.05
C LEU A 18 -11.71 -24.78 -22.00
N GLN A 19 -12.04 -24.96 -20.71
CA GLN A 19 -11.07 -24.93 -19.61
C GLN A 19 -10.06 -26.08 -19.71
N ARG A 20 -10.50 -27.30 -20.07
CA ARG A 20 -9.59 -28.44 -20.31
C ARG A 20 -8.65 -28.20 -21.49
N ALA A 21 -9.13 -27.60 -22.58
CA ALA A 21 -8.29 -27.23 -23.71
C ALA A 21 -7.24 -26.17 -23.33
N ALA A 22 -7.66 -25.14 -22.59
CA ALA A 22 -6.76 -24.10 -22.07
C ALA A 22 -5.67 -24.68 -21.13
N LYS A 23 -6.04 -25.56 -20.18
CA LYS A 23 -5.08 -26.27 -19.30
C LYS A 23 -4.10 -27.16 -20.08
N LYS A 24 -4.52 -27.77 -21.19
CA LYS A 24 -3.67 -28.59 -22.08
C LYS A 24 -2.88 -27.77 -23.11
N GLY A 25 -3.12 -26.46 -23.23
CA GLY A 25 -2.50 -25.63 -24.25
C GLY A 25 -2.86 -26.03 -25.69
N CYS A 26 -3.99 -26.70 -25.91
CA CYS A 26 -4.43 -27.11 -27.26
C CYS A 26 -5.50 -26.15 -27.82
N PRO A 27 -5.58 -25.96 -29.16
CA PRO A 27 -6.64 -25.16 -29.78
C PRO A 27 -8.04 -25.69 -29.43
N PHE A 28 -9.03 -24.78 -29.44
CA PHE A 28 -10.42 -25.12 -29.11
C PHE A 28 -11.39 -24.44 -30.06
N SER A 29 -12.32 -25.23 -30.62
CA SER A 29 -13.38 -24.73 -31.51
C SER A 29 -14.75 -25.02 -30.90
N ILE A 30 -15.64 -24.03 -30.94
CA ILE A 30 -16.98 -24.13 -30.36
C ILE A 30 -18.04 -23.52 -31.26
N HIS A 31 -19.11 -24.27 -31.52
CA HIS A 31 -20.28 -23.75 -32.22
C HIS A 31 -21.15 -22.90 -31.27
N LEU A 32 -21.41 -21.66 -31.68
CA LEU A 32 -22.28 -20.69 -31.02
C LEU A 32 -23.46 -20.38 -31.94
N SER A 33 -24.67 -20.72 -31.48
CA SER A 33 -25.93 -20.28 -32.09
C SER A 33 -26.13 -18.77 -31.91
N HIS A 34 -27.01 -18.16 -32.69
CA HIS A 34 -27.25 -16.69 -32.66
C HIS A 34 -27.45 -16.14 -31.24
N ALA A 35 -28.35 -16.77 -30.47
CA ALA A 35 -28.65 -16.42 -29.08
C ALA A 35 -27.46 -16.54 -28.10
N LYS A 36 -26.37 -17.22 -28.48
CA LYS A 36 -25.15 -17.37 -27.68
C LYS A 36 -24.05 -16.37 -28.05
N LEU A 37 -24.25 -15.55 -29.09
CA LEU A 37 -23.28 -14.53 -29.54
C LEU A 37 -23.24 -13.27 -28.64
N ARG A 38 -24.16 -13.16 -27.68
CA ARG A 38 -24.13 -12.24 -26.54
C ARG A 38 -24.37 -13.02 -25.25
N GLY A 39 -23.78 -12.59 -24.15
CA GLY A 39 -23.96 -13.20 -22.83
C GLY A 39 -22.92 -12.73 -21.82
N GLU A 40 -22.96 -13.31 -20.62
CA GLU A 40 -22.20 -12.83 -19.45
C GLU A 40 -20.75 -13.36 -19.42
N HIS A 41 -20.43 -14.40 -20.19
CA HIS A 41 -19.10 -15.00 -20.22
C HIS A 41 -18.14 -14.16 -21.09
N LYS A 42 -17.41 -13.23 -20.44
CA LYS A 42 -16.43 -12.32 -21.04
C LYS A 42 -15.20 -13.05 -21.59
N MET A 43 -14.96 -12.99 -22.90
CA MET A 43 -13.73 -13.50 -23.53
C MET A 43 -12.99 -12.44 -24.36
N TRP A 44 -11.68 -12.61 -24.45
CA TRP A 44 -10.78 -11.79 -25.25
C TRP A 44 -10.68 -12.36 -26.67
N LEU A 45 -11.38 -11.71 -27.59
CA LEU A 45 -11.54 -12.11 -28.98
C LEU A 45 -10.78 -11.18 -29.93
N THR A 46 -10.21 -11.73 -31.00
CA THR A 46 -9.54 -10.94 -32.04
C THR A 46 -10.51 -10.00 -32.74
N THR A 47 -10.00 -8.89 -33.29
CA THR A 47 -10.81 -7.94 -34.08
C THR A 47 -11.65 -8.63 -35.16
N ARG A 48 -11.11 -9.67 -35.84
CA ARG A 48 -11.84 -10.44 -36.86
C ARG A 48 -13.01 -11.25 -36.28
N GLN A 49 -12.83 -11.88 -35.11
CA GLN A 49 -13.89 -12.62 -34.43
C GLN A 49 -15.02 -11.66 -33.99
N VAL A 50 -14.68 -10.52 -33.38
CA VAL A 50 -15.67 -9.52 -32.95
C VAL A 50 -16.44 -8.92 -34.14
N GLN A 51 -15.75 -8.60 -35.24
CA GLN A 51 -16.40 -8.14 -36.47
C GLN A 51 -17.34 -9.20 -37.09
N LYS A 52 -16.98 -10.49 -37.03
CA LYS A 52 -17.84 -11.59 -37.48
C LYS A 52 -19.08 -11.74 -36.60
N ILE A 53 -18.93 -11.62 -35.28
CA ILE A 53 -20.03 -11.62 -34.31
C ILE A 53 -20.97 -10.43 -34.56
N ALA A 54 -20.44 -9.22 -34.72
CA ALA A 54 -21.23 -8.02 -34.99
C ALA A 54 -22.08 -8.14 -36.27
N LYS A 55 -21.50 -8.67 -37.36
CA LYS A 55 -22.23 -8.93 -38.61
C LYS A 55 -23.35 -9.98 -38.47
N LEU A 56 -23.16 -11.02 -37.65
CA LEU A 56 -24.20 -12.02 -37.38
C LEU A 56 -25.33 -11.44 -36.52
N LEU A 57 -24.99 -10.66 -35.50
CA LEU A 57 -25.97 -9.96 -34.66
C LEU A 57 -26.81 -8.97 -35.48
N GLN A 58 -26.19 -8.21 -36.39
CA GLN A 58 -26.90 -7.31 -37.32
C GLN A 58 -27.85 -8.04 -38.28
N LYS A 59 -27.54 -9.27 -38.67
CA LYS A 59 -28.40 -10.11 -39.54
C LYS A 59 -29.57 -10.77 -38.81
N GLY A 60 -29.64 -10.68 -37.48
CA GLY A 60 -30.70 -11.29 -36.66
C GLY A 60 -30.77 -12.83 -36.69
N THR A 61 -29.94 -13.51 -37.48
CA THR A 61 -29.97 -14.96 -37.70
C THR A 61 -28.57 -15.55 -37.93
N GLY A 62 -28.44 -16.87 -37.76
CA GLY A 62 -27.20 -17.60 -38.01
C GLY A 62 -26.26 -17.75 -36.80
N GLY A 63 -25.34 -18.71 -36.88
CA GLY A 63 -24.34 -18.99 -35.83
C GLY A 63 -22.92 -18.92 -36.37
N MET A 64 -21.94 -19.16 -35.51
CA MET A 64 -20.55 -19.37 -35.93
C MET A 64 -19.83 -20.41 -35.11
N VAL A 65 -18.87 -21.10 -35.75
CA VAL A 65 -17.77 -21.72 -35.02
C VAL A 65 -16.81 -20.62 -34.61
N LEU A 66 -16.58 -20.49 -33.31
CA LEU A 66 -15.53 -19.67 -32.71
C LEU A 66 -14.33 -20.56 -32.46
N GLU A 67 -13.24 -20.30 -33.18
CA GLU A 67 -11.97 -21.04 -33.08
C GLU A 67 -10.98 -20.21 -32.28
N LEU A 68 -10.39 -20.81 -31.25
CA LEU A 68 -9.42 -20.20 -30.35
C LEU A 68 -8.10 -20.96 -30.45
N SER A 69 -7.03 -20.27 -30.83
CA SER A 69 -5.69 -20.86 -30.86
C SER A 69 -5.16 -21.11 -29.44
N ALA A 70 -4.19 -22.02 -29.30
CA ALA A 70 -3.49 -22.25 -28.04
C ALA A 70 -2.96 -20.95 -27.41
N THR A 71 -2.40 -20.06 -28.24
CA THR A 71 -1.93 -18.72 -27.82
C THR A 71 -3.06 -17.82 -27.34
N GLN A 72 -4.21 -17.81 -28.04
CA GLN A 72 -5.37 -17.02 -27.63
C GLN A 72 -5.98 -17.53 -26.31
N LEU A 73 -5.98 -18.85 -26.07
CA LEU A 73 -6.42 -19.43 -24.80
C LEU A 73 -5.48 -19.03 -23.65
N LYS A 74 -4.16 -19.05 -23.87
CA LYS A 74 -3.16 -18.59 -22.90
C LYS A 74 -3.32 -17.11 -22.55
N GLU A 75 -3.57 -16.25 -23.54
CA GLU A 75 -3.89 -14.82 -23.35
C GLU A 75 -5.19 -14.64 -22.54
N ASN A 76 -6.25 -15.39 -22.86
CA ASN A 76 -7.51 -15.36 -22.10
C ASN A 76 -7.32 -15.80 -20.64
N MET A 77 -6.33 -16.65 -20.33
CA MET A 77 -5.95 -17.04 -18.95
C MET A 77 -5.13 -15.99 -18.19
N GLN A 78 -4.62 -14.95 -18.85
CA GLN A 78 -3.73 -13.95 -18.23
C GLN A 78 -4.37 -12.56 -18.09
N LYS A 79 -5.50 -12.30 -18.75
CA LYS A 79 -6.24 -11.03 -18.66
C LYS A 79 -7.19 -11.02 -17.47
N VAL A 80 -7.05 -10.02 -16.60
CA VAL A 80 -8.01 -9.70 -15.55
C VAL A 80 -9.40 -9.44 -16.18
N GLY A 81 -10.45 -10.01 -15.60
CA GLY A 81 -11.82 -9.97 -16.14
C GLY A 81 -12.14 -11.05 -17.19
N GLY A 82 -11.17 -11.86 -17.61
CA GLY A 82 -11.42 -13.00 -18.50
C GLY A 82 -12.20 -14.14 -17.86
N PHE A 83 -13.03 -14.81 -18.65
CA PHE A 83 -13.84 -15.97 -18.24
C PHE A 83 -13.02 -17.19 -17.82
N LEU A 84 -11.88 -17.45 -18.46
CA LEU A 84 -11.04 -18.62 -18.15
C LEU A 84 -10.39 -18.55 -16.73
N PRO A 85 -9.84 -17.41 -16.29
CA PRO A 85 -9.44 -17.18 -14.90
C PRO A 85 -10.60 -17.35 -13.90
N MET A 86 -11.80 -16.86 -14.25
CA MET A 86 -13.00 -16.98 -13.42
C MET A 86 -13.38 -18.45 -13.19
N LEU A 87 -13.34 -19.29 -14.25
CA LEU A 87 -13.53 -20.74 -14.13
C LEU A 87 -12.38 -21.44 -13.39
N ALA A 88 -11.15 -20.93 -13.48
CA ALA A 88 -10.01 -21.52 -12.78
C ALA A 88 -10.17 -21.43 -11.25
N GLY A 89 -10.83 -20.38 -10.73
CA GLY A 89 -11.18 -20.26 -9.32
C GLY A 89 -12.13 -21.35 -8.80
N LEU A 90 -13.01 -21.88 -9.65
CA LEU A 90 -13.93 -22.98 -9.32
C LEU A 90 -13.28 -24.36 -9.32
N ALA A 91 -12.03 -24.48 -9.78
CA ALA A 91 -11.28 -25.73 -9.85
C ALA A 91 -9.92 -25.59 -9.15
N MET A 92 -9.97 -25.33 -7.83
CA MET A 92 -8.78 -25.21 -6.98
C MET A 92 -7.92 -26.49 -6.94
N ARG A 93 -6.63 -26.27 -6.67
CA ARG A 93 -5.49 -27.21 -6.57
C ARG A 93 -4.82 -27.58 -7.90
N ALA A 94 -3.49 -27.48 -7.87
CA ALA A 94 -2.48 -27.75 -8.93
C ALA A 94 -2.45 -26.80 -10.16
N LEU A 95 -1.56 -25.79 -10.13
CA LEU A 95 -0.79 -25.35 -11.32
C LEU A 95 0.46 -24.46 -11.07
N PRO A 96 1.47 -24.86 -10.26
CA PRO A 96 2.78 -24.22 -10.23
C PRO A 96 3.79 -24.95 -11.18
N MET A 97 3.56 -24.97 -12.50
CA MET A 97 4.52 -25.67 -13.40
C MET A 97 4.65 -25.18 -14.87
N LEU A 98 4.25 -23.95 -15.22
CA LEU A 98 4.41 -23.41 -16.60
C LEU A 98 5.06 -22.00 -16.68
N ALA A 99 5.85 -21.63 -15.67
CA ALA A 99 6.57 -20.35 -15.59
C ALA A 99 8.08 -20.45 -15.92
N LYS A 100 8.51 -21.53 -16.59
CA LYS A 100 9.90 -21.70 -17.06
C LYS A 100 9.94 -22.16 -18.52
N THR A 101 10.11 -21.21 -19.45
CA THR A 101 10.95 -21.34 -20.67
C THR A 101 10.91 -20.08 -21.54
N ILE A 102 12.11 -19.60 -21.90
CA ILE A 102 12.46 -18.81 -23.10
C ILE A 102 12.06 -17.32 -23.14
N LEU A 103 13.02 -16.47 -22.78
CA LEU A 103 13.60 -15.47 -23.72
C LEU A 103 14.87 -16.11 -24.34
N PRO A 104 15.38 -15.73 -25.53
CA PRO A 104 15.80 -14.35 -25.82
C PRO A 104 15.66 -13.81 -27.26
N ALA A 105 15.90 -12.49 -27.39
CA ALA A 105 16.52 -11.73 -28.50
C ALA A 105 16.06 -11.84 -29.98
N LEU A 106 15.67 -10.66 -30.52
CA LEU A 106 16.01 -10.04 -31.83
C LEU A 106 16.38 -10.90 -33.07
N GLY A 107 15.70 -10.62 -34.20
CA GLY A 107 16.31 -10.76 -35.56
C GLY A 107 15.35 -10.96 -36.74
N VAL A 108 15.53 -10.17 -37.83
CA VAL A 108 14.98 -10.35 -39.21
C VAL A 108 13.44 -10.21 -39.37
N GLY A 109 12.84 -9.61 -40.40
CA GLY A 109 13.37 -8.78 -41.50
C GLY A 109 12.51 -8.79 -42.79
N ALA A 110 12.17 -7.60 -43.30
CA ALA A 110 11.89 -7.22 -44.71
C ALA A 110 10.56 -7.55 -45.45
N LEU A 111 10.31 -6.73 -46.50
CA LEU A 111 9.29 -6.74 -47.58
C LEU A 111 7.83 -6.41 -47.16
N SER A 112 7.08 -5.47 -47.77
CA SER A 112 7.30 -4.42 -48.81
C SER A 112 6.16 -3.35 -48.67
N GLY A 113 6.02 -2.23 -49.42
CA GLY A 113 6.73 -1.64 -50.57
C GLY A 113 6.04 -0.33 -51.08
N LEU A 114 6.48 0.19 -52.23
CA LEU A 114 5.89 1.23 -53.12
C LEU A 114 5.43 2.62 -52.58
N GLY A 115 6.17 3.66 -53.01
CA GLY A 115 5.62 4.80 -53.78
C GLY A 115 5.14 6.07 -53.04
N GLY A 116 5.79 7.22 -53.28
CA GLY A 116 5.21 8.54 -52.99
C GLY A 116 6.17 9.66 -52.57
N VAL A 117 6.85 10.26 -53.57
CA VAL A 117 7.39 11.64 -53.72
C VAL A 117 7.67 12.51 -52.47
N ALA A 118 8.85 13.11 -52.44
CA ALA A 118 9.31 14.03 -51.40
C ALA A 118 8.65 15.42 -51.43
N VAL A 119 8.40 15.99 -50.25
CA VAL A 119 8.43 17.46 -50.02
C VAL A 119 9.06 17.72 -48.66
N ASN A 120 10.25 18.31 -48.64
CA ASN A 120 10.83 18.88 -47.42
C ASN A 120 10.08 20.18 -47.10
N LYS A 121 9.28 20.18 -46.03
CA LYS A 121 8.71 21.40 -45.44
C LYS A 121 9.08 21.45 -43.96
N ALA A 122 9.72 22.55 -43.56
CA ALA A 122 10.13 22.79 -42.18
C ALA A 122 8.91 22.66 -41.24
N LEU A 123 9.02 21.75 -40.28
CA LEU A 123 7.96 21.44 -39.31
C LEU A 123 8.22 22.22 -38.03
N TRP A 124 7.31 23.14 -37.72
CA TRP A 124 7.35 23.93 -36.48
C TRP A 124 6.89 23.09 -35.27
N SER A 125 7.40 23.46 -34.09
CA SER A 125 6.98 22.89 -32.80
C SER A 125 5.50 23.17 -32.53
N GLY A 126 4.78 22.25 -31.88
CA GLY A 126 3.34 22.40 -31.62
C GLY A 126 2.67 21.14 -31.09
N LEU A 127 1.34 21.18 -30.91
CA LEU A 127 0.53 20.07 -30.40
C LEU A 127 -0.14 19.29 -31.54
N TYR A 128 -0.13 17.97 -31.47
CA TYR A 128 -0.57 17.04 -32.51
C TYR A 128 -1.46 15.94 -31.92
N LEU A 129 -2.42 15.45 -32.70
CA LEU A 129 -3.26 14.30 -32.34
C LEU A 129 -3.18 13.26 -33.46
N LYS A 130 -2.98 11.98 -33.10
CA LYS A 130 -3.00 10.86 -34.05
C LYS A 130 -4.08 9.86 -33.66
N ARG A 131 -4.90 9.44 -34.63
CA ARG A 131 -5.90 8.37 -34.46
C ARG A 131 -6.10 7.62 -35.77
N GLY A 132 -6.03 6.29 -35.74
CA GLY A 132 -6.29 5.44 -36.92
C GLY A 132 -5.32 5.69 -38.10
N GLY A 133 -4.11 6.19 -37.84
CA GLY A 133 -3.13 6.55 -38.88
C GLY A 133 -3.27 7.97 -39.44
N CYS A 134 -4.37 8.67 -39.18
CA CYS A 134 -4.51 10.09 -39.49
C CYS A 134 -3.81 10.94 -38.41
N VAL A 135 -3.08 11.98 -38.82
CA VAL A 135 -2.39 12.93 -37.93
C VAL A 135 -2.94 14.33 -38.19
N CYS A 136 -3.31 15.03 -37.11
CA CYS A 136 -3.74 16.42 -37.16
C CYS A 136 -2.85 17.28 -36.26
N THR A 137 -2.61 18.52 -36.67
CA THR A 137 -1.96 19.55 -35.84
C THR A 137 -3.03 20.48 -35.29
N VAL A 138 -2.99 20.76 -33.99
CA VAL A 138 -3.87 21.72 -33.35
C VAL A 138 -3.44 23.13 -33.75
N LYS A 139 -4.37 23.96 -34.23
CA LYS A 139 -4.11 25.36 -34.54
C LYS A 139 -5.10 26.29 -33.84
N PRO A 140 -4.65 27.47 -33.37
CA PRO A 140 -5.56 28.54 -32.97
C PRO A 140 -6.24 29.15 -34.21
N SER A 141 -7.48 29.57 -33.99
CA SER A 141 -8.29 30.46 -34.82
C SER A 141 -8.99 31.44 -33.89
N ASP A 142 -9.41 32.56 -34.45
CA ASP A 142 -10.28 33.59 -33.89
C ASP A 142 -11.57 33.05 -33.23
N LYS A 143 -11.94 31.77 -33.49
CA LYS A 143 -13.09 31.06 -32.90
C LYS A 143 -12.72 29.80 -32.08
N GLY A 144 -11.45 29.60 -31.73
CA GLY A 144 -10.99 28.51 -30.86
C GLY A 144 -9.91 27.60 -31.46
N LEU A 145 -9.70 26.42 -30.86
CA LEU A 145 -8.72 25.43 -31.29
C LEU A 145 -9.34 24.39 -32.23
N TYR A 146 -8.73 24.17 -33.39
CA TYR A 146 -9.20 23.19 -34.37
C TYR A 146 -8.09 22.25 -34.85
N LEU A 147 -8.49 21.04 -35.27
CA LEU A 147 -7.60 20.01 -35.79
C LEU A 147 -7.42 20.16 -37.31
N LYS A 148 -6.25 20.62 -37.76
CA LYS A 148 -5.91 20.65 -39.18
C LYS A 148 -5.18 19.37 -39.59
N PRO A 149 -5.57 18.68 -40.69
CA PRO A 149 -4.80 17.54 -41.22
C PRO A 149 -3.33 17.90 -41.44
N SER A 150 -2.45 16.98 -41.04
CA SER A 150 -1.01 17.18 -41.02
C SER A 150 -0.29 16.08 -41.78
N ASN A 151 0.60 16.46 -42.70
CA ASN A 151 1.34 15.51 -43.54
C ASN A 151 2.48 14.79 -42.79
N ALA A 152 2.55 14.93 -41.46
CA ALA A 152 3.57 14.29 -40.63
C ALA A 152 3.26 12.80 -40.40
N ARG A 153 4.06 11.91 -40.99
CA ARG A 153 4.04 10.48 -40.66
C ARG A 153 4.72 10.26 -39.29
N ILE A 154 3.93 9.96 -38.27
CA ILE A 154 4.40 9.61 -36.92
C ILE A 154 4.33 8.09 -36.76
N THR A 155 5.40 7.45 -36.28
CA THR A 155 5.49 5.98 -36.10
C THR A 155 4.93 5.48 -34.75
N TYR A 156 4.76 6.36 -33.77
CA TYR A 156 4.13 6.06 -32.47
C TYR A 156 2.62 5.77 -32.59
N GLY A 157 1.98 5.36 -31.50
CA GLY A 157 0.58 4.91 -31.47
C GLY A 157 -0.49 5.97 -31.76
N ASP A 158 -1.72 5.71 -31.32
CA ASP A 158 -2.80 6.70 -31.30
C ASP A 158 -2.79 7.45 -29.96
N GLY A 159 -2.99 8.78 -29.99
CA GLY A 159 -2.90 9.63 -28.80
C GLY A 159 -2.64 11.11 -29.11
N LEU A 160 -2.46 11.90 -28.05
CA LEU A 160 -2.00 13.29 -28.09
C LEU A 160 -0.47 13.32 -28.00
N TYR A 161 0.16 14.21 -28.77
CA TYR A 161 1.61 14.33 -28.91
C TYR A 161 2.05 15.79 -28.90
N LEU A 162 3.17 16.09 -28.24
CA LEU A 162 3.87 17.38 -28.37
C LEU A 162 5.07 17.20 -29.29
N LYS A 163 5.21 18.06 -30.30
CA LYS A 163 6.39 18.10 -31.17
C LYS A 163 7.29 19.28 -30.77
N ARG A 164 8.58 19.01 -30.54
CA ARG A 164 9.60 20.04 -30.32
C ARG A 164 10.78 19.80 -31.26
N GLY A 165 10.99 20.73 -32.21
CA GLY A 165 11.94 20.50 -33.31
C GLY A 165 11.53 19.26 -34.13
N GLN A 166 12.46 18.31 -34.32
CA GLN A 166 12.15 17.06 -35.04
C GLN A 166 11.55 15.94 -34.16
N GLN A 167 11.62 16.05 -32.83
CA GLN A 167 11.16 15.01 -31.91
C GLN A 167 9.67 15.13 -31.56
N PHE A 168 9.03 13.99 -31.34
CA PHE A 168 7.65 13.88 -30.84
C PHE A 168 7.68 13.18 -29.47
N HIS A 169 6.93 13.73 -28.52
CA HIS A 169 6.69 13.19 -27.19
C HIS A 169 5.21 12.81 -27.12
N ASP A 170 4.88 11.63 -26.60
CA ASP A 170 3.49 11.28 -26.29
C ASP A 170 2.98 12.03 -25.05
N GLY A 171 1.66 12.08 -24.88
CA GLY A 171 0.99 12.73 -23.74
C GLY A 171 1.21 12.07 -22.38
N ALA A 172 2.24 11.24 -22.22
CA ALA A 172 2.63 10.61 -20.97
C ALA A 172 3.03 11.70 -19.94
N GLY A 173 2.10 12.04 -19.06
CA GLY A 173 2.23 13.14 -18.07
C GLY A 173 1.04 14.09 -18.03
N LEU A 174 0.14 14.07 -19.02
CA LEU A 174 -1.12 14.83 -18.99
C LEU A 174 -2.22 14.05 -18.25
N ILE A 175 -2.58 14.51 -17.05
CA ILE A 175 -3.63 13.90 -16.22
C ILE A 175 -5.02 14.34 -16.71
N LEU A 176 -5.62 13.54 -17.58
CA LEU A 176 -7.03 13.65 -17.97
C LEU A 176 -7.80 12.45 -17.41
N GLY A 177 -8.77 12.72 -16.52
CA GLY A 177 -9.56 11.71 -15.83
C GLY A 177 -10.20 12.26 -14.55
N ALA A 178 -10.94 11.41 -13.82
CA ALA A 178 -11.75 11.80 -12.67
C ALA A 178 -10.97 12.37 -11.46
N ASN A 179 -9.63 12.35 -11.49
CA ASN A 179 -8.73 12.92 -10.47
C ASN A 179 -7.90 14.11 -11.00
N SER A 180 -8.27 14.70 -12.14
CA SER A 180 -7.56 15.86 -12.70
C SER A 180 -7.72 17.09 -11.78
N PRO A 181 -6.67 17.88 -11.53
CA PRO A 181 -6.76 19.13 -10.74
C PRO A 181 -7.55 20.24 -11.45
N PHE A 182 -7.87 20.06 -12.74
CA PHE A 182 -8.59 21.04 -13.57
C PHE A 182 -10.12 21.01 -13.40
N LYS A 183 -10.65 20.32 -12.38
CA LYS A 183 -12.10 20.18 -12.12
C LYS A 183 -12.88 21.50 -11.94
N ASN A 184 -12.20 22.56 -11.51
CA ASN A 184 -12.83 23.85 -11.19
C ASN A 184 -12.45 24.97 -12.17
N ILE A 185 -11.93 24.66 -13.36
CA ILE A 185 -11.82 25.70 -14.41
C ILE A 185 -13.21 25.85 -15.07
N PRO A 186 -13.77 27.07 -15.19
CA PRO A 186 -15.05 27.31 -15.85
C PRO A 186 -14.91 27.20 -17.38
N LEU A 187 -14.82 25.95 -17.89
CA LEU A 187 -14.55 25.62 -19.30
C LEU A 187 -15.75 25.03 -20.04
N LEU A 188 -16.93 25.04 -19.43
CA LEU A 188 -18.10 24.30 -19.89
C LEU A 188 -19.21 25.22 -20.38
N GLU A 189 -18.98 25.83 -21.54
CA GLU A 189 -20.02 25.81 -22.57
C GLU A 189 -19.77 24.57 -23.44
N GLU A 190 -20.56 23.51 -23.23
CA GLU A 190 -20.54 22.33 -24.10
C GLU A 190 -21.31 22.66 -25.39
N VAL A 191 -20.63 23.33 -26.34
CA VAL A 191 -21.23 23.71 -27.62
C VAL A 191 -21.31 22.47 -28.53
N ILE A 192 -22.48 21.84 -28.55
CA ILE A 192 -22.79 20.71 -29.44
C ILE A 192 -22.85 21.22 -30.89
N HIS A 193 -21.79 21.01 -31.65
CA HIS A 193 -21.68 21.52 -33.02
C HIS A 193 -22.27 20.57 -34.09
N SER A 194 -22.62 19.33 -33.72
CA SER A 194 -23.38 18.39 -34.56
C SER A 194 -24.07 17.31 -33.70
N ASN A 195 -25.34 17.02 -34.01
CA ASN A 195 -26.17 16.03 -33.33
C ASN A 195 -26.27 14.70 -34.12
N ASP A 196 -25.17 14.26 -34.73
CA ASP A 196 -25.12 13.02 -35.50
C ASP A 196 -25.01 11.79 -34.56
N ALA A 197 -25.89 10.80 -34.76
CA ALA A 197 -26.15 9.71 -33.82
C ALA A 197 -24.98 8.70 -33.68
N PHE A 198 -23.98 8.75 -34.56
CA PHE A 198 -22.87 7.79 -34.56
C PHE A 198 -21.57 8.29 -33.92
N ALA A 199 -21.38 9.61 -33.78
CA ALA A 199 -20.20 10.20 -33.14
C ALA A 199 -20.45 11.67 -32.77
N PRO A 200 -21.12 11.97 -31.64
CA PRO A 200 -21.13 13.33 -31.10
C PRO A 200 -19.70 13.77 -30.78
N VAL A 201 -19.34 14.97 -31.25
CA VAL A 201 -18.02 15.59 -31.01
C VAL A 201 -18.23 16.86 -30.21
N SER A 202 -17.93 16.81 -28.91
CA SER A 202 -17.76 18.00 -28.08
C SER A 202 -16.29 18.45 -28.09
N TYR A 203 -16.07 19.77 -27.96
CA TYR A 203 -14.74 20.35 -27.82
C TYR A 203 -14.68 21.24 -26.57
N LEU A 204 -13.51 21.25 -25.91
CA LEU A 204 -13.23 22.13 -24.78
C LEU A 204 -12.86 23.52 -25.29
N ASN A 205 -13.72 24.51 -25.03
CA ASN A 205 -13.42 25.90 -25.35
C ASN A 205 -12.62 26.55 -24.21
N LEU A 206 -11.30 26.65 -24.39
CA LEU A 206 -10.41 27.29 -23.41
C LEU A 206 -10.49 28.82 -23.55
N GLN A 207 -11.44 29.44 -22.83
CA GLN A 207 -11.70 30.89 -22.90
C GLN A 207 -10.47 31.74 -22.52
N SER A 208 -9.64 31.27 -21.61
CA SER A 208 -8.35 31.90 -21.28
C SER A 208 -7.31 30.86 -20.86
N VAL A 209 -6.07 31.06 -21.29
CA VAL A 209 -4.90 30.27 -20.90
C VAL A 209 -3.72 31.22 -20.77
N HIS A 210 -2.99 31.16 -19.66
CA HIS A 210 -1.74 31.88 -19.47
C HIS A 210 -0.63 30.90 -19.07
N VAL A 211 0.61 31.28 -19.33
CA VAL A 211 1.79 30.57 -18.81
C VAL A 211 2.17 31.25 -17.50
N GLU A 212 2.04 30.53 -16.40
CA GLU A 212 2.53 30.99 -15.10
C GLU A 212 3.85 30.27 -14.80
N ASP A 213 4.93 31.04 -14.60
CA ASP A 213 6.13 30.51 -13.99
C ASP A 213 5.82 30.18 -12.53
N LYS A 214 5.73 28.88 -12.24
CA LYS A 214 5.58 28.40 -10.86
C LYS A 214 6.84 28.75 -10.08
N HIS A 215 6.85 29.92 -9.44
CA HIS A 215 7.83 30.31 -8.43
C HIS A 215 7.74 29.33 -7.25
N PHE A 216 8.45 28.23 -7.40
CA PHE A 216 8.47 27.10 -6.48
C PHE A 216 9.91 26.85 -6.09
N ASP A 217 10.19 26.91 -4.79
CA ASP A 217 11.50 26.62 -4.23
C ASP A 217 11.97 25.23 -4.69
N MET A 218 13.02 25.20 -5.52
CA MET A 218 13.57 23.95 -6.06
C MET A 218 13.93 22.97 -4.96
N LYS A 219 14.36 23.42 -3.76
CA LYS A 219 14.73 22.57 -2.63
C LYS A 219 13.52 21.82 -2.05
N LYS A 220 12.29 22.28 -2.30
CA LYS A 220 11.05 21.62 -1.85
C LYS A 220 10.55 20.55 -2.82
N ARG A 221 11.15 20.39 -4.00
CA ARG A 221 10.68 19.47 -5.04
C ARG A 221 11.00 18.01 -4.68
N LEU A 222 10.03 17.10 -4.86
CA LEU A 222 10.25 15.66 -4.64
C LEU A 222 11.45 15.12 -5.44
N THR A 223 11.65 15.61 -6.67
CA THR A 223 12.74 15.14 -7.53
C THR A 223 14.12 15.56 -7.05
N SER A 224 14.29 16.71 -6.39
CA SER A 224 15.59 17.14 -5.83
C SER A 224 15.92 16.47 -4.49
N ARG A 225 14.98 15.69 -3.93
CA ARG A 225 15.18 14.84 -2.76
C ARG A 225 15.43 13.38 -3.13
N LEU A 226 15.43 13.05 -4.43
CA LEU A 226 15.53 11.69 -4.96
C LEU A 226 16.36 11.61 -6.26
N ASP A 227 17.01 12.68 -6.68
CA ASP A 227 17.80 12.73 -7.93
C ASP A 227 19.10 11.92 -7.82
N HIS A 228 19.61 11.73 -6.60
CA HIS A 228 20.69 10.79 -6.29
C HIS A 228 20.32 9.31 -6.51
N TYR A 229 19.03 8.97 -6.64
CA TYR A 229 18.60 7.61 -6.98
C TYR A 229 18.47 7.42 -8.49
N PRO A 230 19.38 6.67 -9.15
CA PRO A 230 19.26 6.38 -10.56
C PRO A 230 17.98 5.59 -10.86
N MET A 231 17.36 5.87 -12.01
CA MET A 231 16.21 5.12 -12.49
C MET A 231 16.61 3.66 -12.77
N LYS A 232 15.94 2.70 -12.12
CA LYS A 232 16.23 1.25 -12.22
C LYS A 232 15.05 0.49 -12.81
N ARG A 233 15.32 -0.61 -13.54
CA ARG A 233 14.26 -1.53 -13.99
C ARG A 233 13.84 -2.47 -12.86
N SER A 234 12.71 -3.13 -13.03
CA SER A 234 12.19 -4.16 -12.10
C SER A 234 13.23 -5.25 -11.78
N SER A 235 13.95 -5.71 -12.81
CA SER A 235 15.02 -6.72 -12.72
C SER A 235 16.18 -6.30 -11.82
N ASP A 236 16.42 -5.00 -11.71
CA ASP A 236 17.64 -4.44 -11.13
C ASP A 236 17.47 -4.19 -9.61
N ILE A 237 16.23 -4.29 -9.08
CA ILE A 237 15.92 -4.13 -7.65
C ILE A 237 16.55 -5.23 -6.80
N HIS A 238 16.65 -6.46 -7.30
CA HIS A 238 17.36 -7.55 -6.61
C HIS A 238 18.84 -7.23 -6.41
N LYS A 239 19.49 -6.65 -7.43
CA LYS A 239 20.89 -6.19 -7.38
C LYS A 239 21.09 -4.92 -6.55
N GLU A 240 20.01 -4.18 -6.27
CA GLU A 240 20.06 -3.02 -5.39
C GLU A 240 20.07 -3.40 -3.92
N ILE A 241 19.38 -4.49 -3.56
CA ILE A 241 19.27 -4.92 -2.16
C ILE A 241 20.22 -6.07 -1.80
N PHE A 242 20.79 -6.79 -2.77
CA PHE A 242 21.81 -7.83 -2.55
C PHE A 242 23.09 -7.53 -3.33
N SER A 243 24.25 -7.83 -2.75
CA SER A 243 25.51 -7.80 -3.49
C SER A 243 25.67 -9.05 -4.36
N GLU A 244 26.42 -8.97 -5.47
CA GLU A 244 26.51 -10.06 -6.44
C GLU A 244 27.17 -11.34 -5.89
N ASN A 245 27.96 -11.21 -4.80
CA ASN A 245 28.70 -12.29 -4.15
C ASN A 245 28.04 -12.82 -2.86
N GLU A 246 26.82 -12.40 -2.52
CA GLU A 246 26.19 -12.84 -1.28
C GLU A 246 25.69 -14.29 -1.34
N PRO A 247 25.98 -15.12 -0.32
CA PRO A 247 25.53 -16.51 -0.30
C PRO A 247 24.01 -16.57 -0.26
N ARG A 248 23.45 -17.42 -1.12
CA ARG A 248 22.05 -17.84 -1.06
C ARG A 248 21.88 -18.74 0.15
N ILE A 249 21.49 -18.15 1.28
CA ILE A 249 20.95 -18.91 2.41
C ILE A 249 19.63 -19.51 1.93
N HIS A 250 19.60 -20.84 1.84
CA HIS A 250 18.35 -21.56 1.74
C HIS A 250 17.59 -21.34 3.05
N GLU A 251 16.35 -20.86 2.97
CA GLU A 251 15.41 -20.99 4.08
C GLU A 251 15.33 -22.50 4.36
N SER A 252 15.69 -22.91 5.58
CA SER A 252 15.37 -24.27 6.06
C SER A 252 13.86 -24.48 6.00
N GLU A 253 13.40 -25.74 6.06
CA GLU A 253 11.97 -26.00 6.22
C GLU A 253 11.51 -25.40 7.56
N ILE A 254 10.89 -24.22 7.49
CA ILE A 254 10.28 -23.58 8.66
C ILE A 254 8.92 -24.24 8.81
N CYS A 255 8.69 -24.90 9.94
CA CYS A 255 7.38 -25.45 10.26
C CYS A 255 6.33 -24.34 10.17
N GLU A 256 5.30 -24.55 9.34
CA GLU A 256 4.07 -23.78 9.48
C GLU A 256 3.52 -24.07 10.88
N LEU A 257 3.08 -23.02 11.58
CA LEU A 257 2.55 -23.15 12.93
C LEU A 257 1.09 -23.65 12.81
N ASP A 258 0.95 -24.97 12.76
CA ASP A 258 -0.33 -25.68 12.56
C ASP A 258 -1.36 -25.40 13.68
N THR A 259 -0.92 -24.96 14.86
CA THR A 259 -1.81 -24.69 15.99
C THR A 259 -2.42 -23.28 15.92
N PRO A 260 -3.75 -23.13 15.87
CA PRO A 260 -4.38 -21.82 15.85
C PRO A 260 -4.20 -21.11 17.19
N TYR A 261 -3.44 -20.02 17.19
CA TYR A 261 -3.28 -19.11 18.33
C TYR A 261 -4.60 -18.37 18.63
N LYS A 262 -5.42 -18.99 19.48
CA LYS A 262 -6.73 -18.45 19.89
C LYS A 262 -6.59 -17.60 21.15
N CYS A 263 -7.06 -16.36 21.08
CA CYS A 263 -7.47 -15.62 22.27
C CYS A 263 -8.94 -15.99 22.56
N PRO A 264 -9.29 -16.46 23.77
CA PRO A 264 -10.67 -16.76 24.14
C PRO A 264 -11.62 -15.58 23.92
N GLU A 265 -12.93 -15.85 23.80
CA GLU A 265 -13.93 -14.78 23.74
C GLU A 265 -13.82 -13.82 24.92
N SER A 266 -14.02 -12.53 24.62
CA SER A 266 -13.91 -11.45 25.59
C SER A 266 -15.28 -10.94 26.00
N THR A 267 -15.56 -10.93 27.29
CA THR A 267 -16.76 -10.30 27.86
C THR A 267 -16.57 -8.79 27.95
N ASP A 268 -15.44 -8.35 28.50
CA ASP A 268 -15.07 -6.95 28.70
C ASP A 268 -14.40 -6.33 27.46
N LEU A 269 -15.00 -5.30 26.87
CA LEU A 269 -14.34 -4.51 25.82
C LEU A 269 -13.64 -3.29 26.40
N ILE A 270 -12.48 -2.94 25.85
CA ILE A 270 -11.95 -1.58 25.95
C ILE A 270 -13.02 -0.64 25.37
N LYS A 271 -13.58 0.21 26.23
CA LYS A 271 -14.53 1.23 25.80
C LYS A 271 -13.82 2.24 24.91
N LEU A 272 -14.57 2.82 23.97
CA LEU A 272 -14.12 3.95 23.17
C LEU A 272 -13.54 5.03 24.09
N GLN A 273 -12.28 5.38 23.85
CA GLN A 273 -11.48 6.26 24.67
C GLN A 273 -10.89 7.36 23.79
N VAL A 274 -10.88 8.60 24.30
CA VAL A 274 -10.39 9.77 23.55
C VAL A 274 -9.54 10.64 24.47
N LYS A 275 -8.38 11.04 23.97
CA LYS A 275 -7.56 12.11 24.54
C LYS A 275 -7.38 13.19 23.48
N GLN A 276 -7.58 14.45 23.86
CA GLN A 276 -7.36 15.60 22.99
C GLN A 276 -6.43 16.58 23.71
N ARG A 277 -5.49 17.18 22.95
CA ARG A 277 -4.53 18.17 23.45
C ARG A 277 -4.30 19.22 22.37
N GLU A 278 -4.72 20.46 22.59
CA GLU A 278 -4.56 21.57 21.64
C GLU A 278 -4.97 21.20 20.20
N LYS A 279 -3.99 20.87 19.35
CA LYS A 279 -4.12 20.53 17.93
C LYS A 279 -4.13 19.03 17.63
N ASP A 280 -3.99 18.16 18.62
CA ASP A 280 -3.87 16.70 18.48
C ASP A 280 -5.01 15.92 19.15
N ILE A 281 -5.36 14.77 18.57
CA ILE A 281 -6.32 13.81 19.12
C ILE A 281 -5.81 12.37 19.01
N TRP A 282 -6.05 11.57 20.04
CA TRP A 282 -5.79 10.14 20.07
C TRP A 282 -7.08 9.41 20.45
N ILE A 283 -7.38 8.32 19.74
CA ILE A 283 -8.60 7.54 19.89
C ILE A 283 -8.26 6.06 19.94
N THR A 284 -8.67 5.39 21.02
CA THR A 284 -8.49 3.95 21.23
C THR A 284 -9.83 3.29 21.58
N GLY A 285 -9.88 1.95 21.63
CA GLY A 285 -11.11 1.23 21.97
C GLY A 285 -12.22 1.30 20.90
N VAL A 286 -11.89 1.64 19.64
CA VAL A 286 -12.83 1.48 18.51
C VAL A 286 -12.85 0.00 18.12
N THR A 287 -13.53 -0.79 18.95
CA THR A 287 -13.59 -2.25 18.85
C THR A 287 -15.00 -2.69 18.46
N VAL A 288 -15.09 -3.68 17.57
CA VAL A 288 -16.37 -4.20 17.07
C VAL A 288 -16.47 -5.71 17.27
N LYS A 289 -17.42 -6.11 18.12
CA LYS A 289 -17.80 -7.52 18.32
C LYS A 289 -18.50 -8.09 17.10
N ARG A 290 -18.28 -9.37 16.80
CA ARG A 290 -18.97 -10.14 15.76
C ARG A 290 -20.44 -10.29 16.13
N GLU A 291 -21.33 -9.87 15.23
CA GLU A 291 -22.78 -9.97 15.42
C GLU A 291 -23.36 -11.05 14.49
N ARG A 292 -24.27 -11.88 15.01
CA ARG A 292 -24.81 -13.03 14.26
C ARG A 292 -25.67 -12.53 13.08
N GLY A 293 -25.31 -12.97 11.88
CA GLY A 293 -26.00 -12.58 10.65
C GLY A 293 -25.52 -11.25 10.03
N LYS A 294 -24.51 -10.61 10.63
CA LYS A 294 -23.85 -9.43 10.07
C LYS A 294 -22.60 -9.80 9.27
N THR A 295 -22.39 -9.07 8.19
CA THR A 295 -21.22 -9.17 7.31
C THR A 295 -20.02 -8.40 7.88
N THR A 296 -18.80 -8.78 7.47
CA THR A 296 -17.57 -8.05 7.77
C THR A 296 -17.67 -6.58 7.33
N GLU A 297 -18.32 -6.33 6.20
CA GLU A 297 -18.61 -5.01 5.66
C GLU A 297 -19.49 -4.18 6.61
N GLU A 298 -20.60 -4.73 7.12
CA GLU A 298 -21.45 -4.05 8.11
C GLU A 298 -20.69 -3.76 9.41
N MET A 299 -19.88 -4.70 9.89
CA MET A 299 -19.06 -4.49 11.08
C MET A 299 -17.99 -3.40 10.87
N THR A 300 -17.46 -3.30 9.65
CA THR A 300 -16.53 -2.22 9.27
C THR A 300 -17.23 -0.87 9.19
N CYS A 301 -18.44 -0.80 8.61
CA CYS A 301 -19.27 0.41 8.63
C CYS A 301 -19.52 0.89 10.07
N LEU A 302 -19.85 -0.03 10.98
CA LEU A 302 -20.07 0.29 12.39
C LEU A 302 -18.80 0.87 13.06
N ALA A 303 -17.62 0.30 12.81
CA ALA A 303 -16.36 0.83 13.35
C ALA A 303 -16.06 2.24 12.84
N MET A 304 -16.21 2.46 11.53
CA MET A 304 -15.93 3.75 10.90
C MET A 304 -16.96 4.83 11.29
N ASN A 305 -18.23 4.47 11.47
CA ASN A 305 -19.25 5.37 11.99
C ASN A 305 -18.96 5.77 13.44
N LYS A 306 -18.68 4.80 14.33
CA LYS A 306 -18.26 5.08 15.72
C LYS A 306 -17.08 6.05 15.78
N LEU A 307 -16.06 5.85 14.94
CA LEU A 307 -14.88 6.73 14.86
C LEU A 307 -15.26 8.14 14.39
N LYS A 308 -16.13 8.26 13.39
CA LYS A 308 -16.62 9.55 12.86
C LYS A 308 -17.44 10.32 13.89
N GLU A 309 -18.40 9.66 14.52
CA GLU A 309 -19.27 10.21 15.58
C GLU A 309 -18.41 10.68 16.76
N CYS A 310 -17.50 9.83 17.22
CA CYS A 310 -16.52 10.13 18.27
C CYS A 310 -15.68 11.38 17.99
N MET A 311 -15.17 11.54 16.77
CA MET A 311 -14.40 12.73 16.39
C MET A 311 -15.28 13.98 16.40
N LEU A 312 -16.49 13.90 15.83
CA LEU A 312 -17.42 15.02 15.74
C LEU A 312 -17.87 15.49 17.14
N GLU A 313 -18.26 14.57 18.02
CA GLU A 313 -18.67 14.86 19.40
C GLU A 313 -17.57 15.54 20.23
N ARG A 314 -16.30 15.19 20.00
CA ARG A 314 -15.17 15.67 20.82
C ARG A 314 -14.57 16.97 20.32
N THR A 315 -14.54 17.16 19.00
CA THR A 315 -13.88 18.32 18.37
C THR A 315 -14.86 19.38 17.88
N GLY A 316 -16.14 19.04 17.71
CA GLY A 316 -17.18 19.90 17.14
C GLY A 316 -17.08 20.09 15.61
N ASN A 317 -15.88 20.06 15.03
CA ASN A 317 -15.68 20.35 13.60
C ASN A 317 -14.63 19.49 12.86
N TRP A 318 -13.91 18.57 13.52
CA TRP A 318 -12.96 17.70 12.80
C TRP A 318 -13.67 16.53 12.12
N SER A 319 -12.96 15.96 11.16
CA SER A 319 -13.43 14.91 10.26
C SER A 319 -12.42 13.76 10.20
N LEU A 320 -12.80 12.65 9.55
CA LEU A 320 -11.87 11.54 9.34
C LEU A 320 -10.63 11.92 8.51
N SER A 321 -10.66 12.98 7.70
CA SER A 321 -9.47 13.48 6.99
C SER A 321 -8.45 14.19 7.90
N ASP A 322 -8.79 14.44 9.17
CA ASP A 322 -7.89 15.02 10.17
C ASP A 322 -7.07 13.96 10.91
N LEU A 323 -7.42 12.68 10.70
CA LEU A 323 -6.58 11.56 11.09
C LEU A 323 -5.29 11.53 10.25
N CYS A 324 -4.19 11.29 10.94
CA CYS A 324 -2.84 11.22 10.37
C CYS A 324 -2.32 9.79 10.35
N MET A 325 -2.71 8.97 11.33
CA MET A 325 -2.33 7.57 11.45
C MET A 325 -3.49 6.70 11.96
N ILE A 326 -3.67 5.53 11.36
CA ILE A 326 -4.57 4.47 11.85
C ILE A 326 -3.83 3.13 11.90
N ASN A 327 -3.81 2.50 13.07
CA ASN A 327 -3.47 1.08 13.20
C ASN A 327 -4.78 0.28 13.19
N LEU A 328 -4.93 -0.60 12.20
CA LEU A 328 -6.09 -1.46 11.98
C LEU A 328 -5.69 -2.90 12.29
N TYR A 329 -6.20 -3.42 13.41
CA TYR A 329 -6.01 -4.80 13.83
C TYR A 329 -7.25 -5.61 13.45
N ILE A 330 -7.07 -6.75 12.77
CA ILE A 330 -8.16 -7.59 12.26
C ILE A 330 -8.01 -9.03 12.76
N SER A 331 -9.14 -9.73 12.95
CA SER A 331 -9.15 -11.13 13.41
C SER A 331 -8.74 -12.12 12.32
N ASP A 332 -9.08 -11.86 11.05
CA ASP A 332 -8.72 -12.67 9.89
C ASP A 332 -8.22 -11.79 8.72
N MET A 333 -7.07 -12.10 8.13
CA MET A 333 -6.56 -11.45 6.93
C MET A 333 -7.38 -11.79 5.67
N ASN A 334 -8.20 -12.83 5.67
CA ASN A 334 -9.14 -13.12 4.59
C ASN A 334 -10.20 -12.01 4.43
N ASP A 335 -10.58 -11.35 5.54
CA ASP A 335 -11.52 -10.22 5.57
C ASP A 335 -10.94 -8.90 5.00
N PHE A 336 -9.62 -8.84 4.73
CA PHE A 336 -8.93 -7.63 4.27
C PHE A 336 -9.55 -6.99 3.02
N GLY A 337 -10.11 -7.77 2.09
CA GLY A 337 -10.81 -7.25 0.91
C GLY A 337 -12.06 -6.46 1.28
N ALA A 338 -13.00 -7.11 1.97
CA ALA A 338 -14.25 -6.54 2.46
C ALA A 338 -14.03 -5.28 3.30
N ILE A 339 -13.08 -5.33 4.24
CA ILE A 339 -12.74 -4.20 5.10
C ILE A 339 -12.24 -3.01 4.27
N ASN A 340 -11.35 -3.23 3.29
CA ASN A 340 -10.87 -2.15 2.41
C ASN A 340 -11.98 -1.54 1.53
N ASP A 341 -12.91 -2.37 1.04
CA ASP A 341 -14.00 -1.91 0.17
C ASP A 341 -15.00 -1.00 0.90
N ILE A 342 -15.14 -1.16 2.22
CA ILE A 342 -15.86 -0.21 3.08
C ILE A 342 -15.00 0.96 3.49
N TYR A 343 -13.80 0.71 4.04
CA TYR A 343 -12.90 1.74 4.57
C TYR A 343 -12.63 2.85 3.55
N LYS A 344 -12.42 2.51 2.27
CA LYS A 344 -12.18 3.49 1.20
C LYS A 344 -13.33 4.48 0.95
N LYS A 345 -14.54 4.21 1.43
CA LYS A 345 -15.71 5.10 1.30
C LYS A 345 -15.67 6.29 2.28
N TYR A 346 -14.84 6.20 3.32
CA TYR A 346 -14.77 7.17 4.42
C TYR A 346 -13.68 8.23 4.24
N PHE A 347 -12.79 8.08 3.26
CA PHE A 347 -11.66 8.97 3.04
C PHE A 347 -11.64 9.50 1.59
N GLY A 348 -11.29 10.78 1.44
CA GLY A 348 -11.13 11.42 0.14
C GLY A 348 -9.75 11.18 -0.47
N LEU A 349 -9.18 12.23 -1.09
CA LEU A 349 -7.89 12.15 -1.78
C LEU A 349 -6.71 11.83 -0.85
N ASN A 350 -6.79 12.25 0.41
CA ASN A 350 -5.70 12.20 1.40
C ASN A 350 -6.12 11.41 2.66
N PRO A 351 -6.31 10.07 2.59
CA PRO A 351 -6.48 9.21 3.77
C PRO A 351 -5.28 9.27 4.73
N PRO A 352 -5.42 8.87 6.01
CA PRO A 352 -4.32 8.74 6.95
C PRO A 352 -3.29 7.71 6.49
N ALA A 353 -2.07 7.77 7.06
CA ALA A 353 -1.16 6.63 7.02
C ALA A 353 -1.82 5.44 7.76
N ARG A 354 -1.57 4.21 7.28
CA ARG A 354 -2.24 3.03 7.83
C ARG A 354 -1.31 1.82 7.93
N VAL A 355 -1.37 1.13 9.05
CA VAL A 355 -0.82 -0.22 9.24
C VAL A 355 -1.99 -1.18 9.41
N CYS A 356 -1.95 -2.35 8.77
CA CYS A 356 -3.05 -3.31 8.85
C CYS A 356 -2.53 -4.74 8.95
N VAL A 357 -2.65 -5.33 10.14
CA VAL A 357 -2.11 -6.67 10.43
C VAL A 357 -3.18 -7.54 11.07
N GLN A 358 -3.17 -8.84 10.76
CA GLN A 358 -4.00 -9.80 11.50
C GLN A 358 -3.36 -10.03 12.86
N VAL A 359 -4.17 -10.05 13.92
CA VAL A 359 -3.72 -10.37 15.27
C VAL A 359 -4.74 -11.32 15.92
N PRO A 360 -4.34 -12.15 16.92
CA PRO A 360 -5.26 -13.04 17.61
C PRO A 360 -6.19 -12.28 18.56
N LEU A 361 -7.08 -11.44 18.01
CA LEU A 361 -8.17 -10.81 18.74
C LEU A 361 -9.05 -11.90 19.40
N PRO A 362 -9.70 -11.61 20.54
CA PRO A 362 -10.76 -12.45 21.10
C PRO A 362 -11.73 -12.92 20.02
N GLU A 363 -12.14 -14.21 20.03
CA GLU A 363 -12.86 -14.83 18.90
C GLU A 363 -14.16 -14.09 18.50
N ASN A 364 -14.77 -13.40 19.45
CA ASN A 364 -15.96 -12.59 19.27
C ASN A 364 -15.70 -11.15 18.80
N ILE A 365 -14.48 -10.77 18.40
CA ILE A 365 -14.11 -9.44 17.89
C ILE A 365 -13.65 -9.55 16.43
N VAL A 366 -14.20 -8.69 15.56
CA VAL A 366 -13.86 -8.68 14.12
C VAL A 366 -12.63 -7.83 13.84
N LEU A 367 -12.63 -6.60 14.36
CA LEU A 367 -11.55 -5.62 14.19
C LEU A 367 -11.49 -4.61 15.33
N GLN A 368 -10.34 -3.92 15.42
CA GLN A 368 -10.05 -2.87 16.38
C GLN A 368 -9.20 -1.77 15.71
N LEU A 369 -9.54 -0.49 15.96
CA LEU A 369 -8.75 0.66 15.50
C LEU A 369 -8.08 1.39 16.68
N GLU A 370 -6.87 1.88 16.42
CA GLU A 370 -6.15 2.87 17.20
C GLU A 370 -5.77 4.01 16.25
N CYS A 371 -6.15 5.25 16.58
CA CYS A 371 -6.05 6.39 15.67
C CYS A 371 -5.33 7.57 16.33
N TYR A 372 -4.54 8.30 15.54
CA TYR A 372 -4.01 9.61 15.87
C TYR A 372 -4.38 10.60 14.77
N GLY A 373 -4.80 11.81 15.15
CA GLY A 373 -5.14 12.90 14.25
C GLY A 373 -4.63 14.24 14.74
N SER A 374 -4.56 15.21 13.82
CA SER A 374 -4.09 16.56 14.11
C SER A 374 -4.72 17.58 13.16
N CYS A 375 -5.13 18.72 13.70
CA CYS A 375 -5.65 19.85 12.93
C CYS A 375 -4.58 20.85 12.51
N ASN A 376 -3.29 20.53 12.67
CA ASN A 376 -2.23 21.46 12.30
C ASN A 376 -2.18 21.68 10.78
N GLU A 377 -2.04 22.95 10.37
CA GLU A 377 -2.15 23.38 8.97
C GLU A 377 -1.00 22.87 8.09
N ASP A 378 0.14 22.49 8.68
CA ASP A 378 1.31 21.97 7.96
C ASP A 378 1.23 20.46 7.63
N LYS A 379 0.05 19.86 7.65
CA LYS A 379 -0.16 18.43 7.31
C LYS A 379 0.22 18.14 5.86
N HIS A 380 1.33 17.44 5.65
CA HIS A 380 1.78 16.97 4.34
C HIS A 380 1.48 15.47 4.19
N THR A 381 0.82 15.08 3.10
CA THR A 381 0.52 13.67 2.79
C THR A 381 1.25 13.20 1.54
N MET A 382 1.71 11.94 1.53
CA MET A 382 2.41 11.34 0.39
C MET A 382 1.59 10.22 -0.23
N HIS A 383 1.21 10.40 -1.50
CA HIS A 383 0.62 9.38 -2.35
C HIS A 383 1.53 9.11 -3.55
N VAL A 384 2.04 7.88 -3.67
CA VAL A 384 2.76 7.43 -4.87
C VAL A 384 1.72 7.01 -5.92
N GLN A 385 1.30 7.95 -6.76
CA GLN A 385 0.16 7.74 -7.67
C GLN A 385 0.48 6.96 -8.96
N SER A 386 1.76 6.72 -9.26
CA SER A 386 2.20 6.05 -10.48
C SER A 386 3.18 4.91 -10.20
N ILE A 387 3.28 3.98 -11.16
CA ILE A 387 4.33 2.97 -11.21
C ILE A 387 5.68 3.68 -11.23
N SER A 388 6.59 3.30 -10.32
CA SER A 388 7.89 3.96 -10.14
C SER A 388 9.03 2.95 -9.94
N HIS A 389 10.27 3.43 -9.83
CA HIS A 389 11.41 2.62 -9.34
C HIS A 389 11.70 2.82 -7.84
N TRP A 390 11.30 3.95 -7.26
CA TRP A 390 11.74 4.38 -5.94
C TRP A 390 10.89 3.78 -4.81
N ALA A 391 9.56 3.94 -4.86
CA ALA A 391 8.59 3.41 -3.88
C ALA A 391 7.33 2.85 -4.58
N PRO A 392 6.63 1.87 -3.98
CA PRO A 392 5.50 1.22 -4.62
C PRO A 392 4.32 2.16 -4.81
N ALA A 393 3.61 2.00 -5.92
CA ALA A 393 2.39 2.74 -6.18
C ALA A 393 1.33 2.41 -5.12
N ASN A 394 0.65 3.43 -4.64
CA ASN A 394 -0.41 3.30 -3.67
C ASN A 394 -1.67 2.75 -4.34
N ILE A 395 -2.10 1.57 -3.91
CA ILE A 395 -3.29 0.86 -4.40
C ILE A 395 -4.38 0.71 -3.32
N GLY A 396 -4.10 1.14 -2.09
CA GLY A 396 -5.03 1.03 -0.97
C GLY A 396 -5.57 2.39 -0.51
N PRO A 397 -6.58 2.40 0.37
CA PRO A 397 -7.11 3.62 0.94
C PRO A 397 -6.24 4.09 2.12
N TYR A 398 -4.98 4.44 1.89
CA TYR A 398 -4.05 4.94 2.92
C TYR A 398 -3.05 5.91 2.30
N SER A 399 -2.43 6.82 3.08
CA SER A 399 -1.27 7.60 2.61
C SER A 399 0.02 6.83 2.87
N GLN A 400 0.98 6.86 1.94
CA GLN A 400 2.27 6.18 2.11
C GLN A 400 3.02 6.73 3.34
N ALA A 401 2.92 8.05 3.56
CA ALA A 401 3.26 8.72 4.81
C ALA A 401 2.42 9.99 5.02
N VAL A 402 2.29 10.40 6.26
CA VAL A 402 1.75 11.70 6.68
C VAL A 402 2.76 12.37 7.61
N LYS A 403 3.12 13.63 7.33
CA LYS A 403 3.92 14.48 8.22
C LYS A 403 3.02 15.56 8.80
N VAL A 404 3.14 15.80 10.10
CA VAL A 404 2.56 16.94 10.80
C VAL A 404 3.61 17.53 11.74
N ASP A 405 3.84 18.84 11.64
CA ASP A 405 4.94 19.57 12.25
C ASP A 405 6.30 18.88 12.04
N LYS A 406 6.90 18.33 13.09
CA LYS A 406 8.17 17.58 13.00
C LYS A 406 8.00 16.07 12.93
N ARG A 407 6.78 15.57 13.17
CA ARG A 407 6.46 14.15 13.31
C ARG A 407 6.03 13.57 11.97
N MET A 408 6.44 12.34 11.70
CA MET A 408 6.14 11.62 10.45
C MET A 408 5.65 10.21 10.76
N TYR A 409 4.49 9.88 10.20
CA TYR A 409 3.79 8.62 10.34
C TYR A 409 3.84 7.88 9.00
N ILE A 410 4.51 6.73 8.95
CA ILE A 410 4.67 5.95 7.71
C ILE A 410 3.72 4.75 7.77
N ALA A 411 2.98 4.53 6.68
CA ALA A 411 2.10 3.37 6.55
C ALA A 411 2.87 2.04 6.56
N GLY A 412 2.17 0.94 6.77
CA GLY A 412 2.74 -0.41 6.78
C GLY A 412 3.57 -0.71 5.53
N GLN A 413 4.89 -0.87 5.72
CA GLN A 413 5.79 -1.17 4.61
C GLN A 413 6.00 -2.67 4.47
N ILE A 414 5.36 -3.23 3.43
CA ILE A 414 5.59 -4.58 2.88
C ILE A 414 6.45 -4.52 1.60
N ALA A 415 7.08 -5.64 1.27
CA ALA A 415 8.12 -5.73 0.25
C ALA A 415 7.60 -5.79 -1.20
N MET A 416 6.72 -4.87 -1.60
CA MET A 416 6.24 -4.77 -2.98
C MET A 416 7.31 -4.18 -3.90
N VAL A 417 7.61 -4.87 -5.00
CA VAL A 417 8.46 -4.38 -6.09
C VAL A 417 7.74 -3.23 -6.79
N PRO A 418 8.24 -1.97 -6.75
CA PRO A 418 7.44 -0.79 -7.15
C PRO A 418 6.87 -0.79 -8.56
N SER A 419 7.54 -1.48 -9.48
CA SER A 419 7.18 -1.56 -10.89
C SER A 419 6.16 -2.65 -11.22
N THR A 420 5.92 -3.61 -10.32
CA THR A 420 5.01 -4.75 -10.54
C THR A 420 3.96 -4.93 -9.44
N LEU A 421 4.17 -4.30 -8.28
CA LEU A 421 3.36 -4.39 -7.05
C LEU A 421 3.22 -5.81 -6.48
N ASN A 422 4.02 -6.76 -6.97
CA ASN A 422 4.17 -8.09 -6.38
C ASN A 422 5.16 -8.05 -5.21
N ILE A 423 4.98 -8.94 -4.22
CA ILE A 423 6.01 -9.21 -3.21
C ILE A 423 7.28 -9.70 -3.92
N ILE A 424 8.44 -9.22 -3.47
CA ILE A 424 9.73 -9.61 -4.03
C ILE A 424 10.01 -11.10 -3.79
N SER A 425 10.54 -11.80 -4.80
CA SER A 425 11.04 -13.17 -4.65
C SER A 425 12.28 -13.22 -3.74
N GLY A 426 12.64 -14.39 -3.20
CA GLY A 426 13.83 -14.54 -2.35
C GLY A 426 13.57 -14.51 -0.84
N GLY A 427 12.29 -14.56 -0.43
CA GLY A 427 11.89 -14.83 0.94
C GLY A 427 12.21 -13.72 1.94
N ILE A 428 12.27 -14.07 3.22
CA ILE A 428 12.31 -13.09 4.32
C ILE A 428 13.49 -12.12 4.20
N ARG A 429 14.64 -12.57 3.69
CA ARG A 429 15.83 -11.73 3.48
C ARG A 429 15.56 -10.61 2.47
N ALA A 430 15.00 -10.97 1.33
CA ALA A 430 14.68 -10.02 0.25
C ALA A 430 13.57 -9.07 0.69
N GLU A 431 12.56 -9.59 1.39
CA GLU A 431 11.47 -8.78 1.92
C GLU A 431 11.97 -7.75 2.95
N SER A 432 12.77 -8.19 3.93
CA SER A 432 13.33 -7.33 4.97
C SER A 432 14.09 -6.13 4.41
N ARG A 433 15.01 -6.38 3.47
CA ARG A 433 15.82 -5.30 2.86
C ARG A 433 14.98 -4.37 2.00
N LEU A 434 14.01 -4.89 1.25
CA LEU A 434 13.15 -4.06 0.41
C LEU A 434 12.20 -3.17 1.23
N CYS A 435 11.65 -3.67 2.34
CA CYS A 435 10.87 -2.85 3.27
C CYS A 435 11.71 -1.68 3.82
N LEU A 436 12.91 -1.95 4.34
CA LEU A 436 13.82 -0.92 4.87
C LEU A 436 14.22 0.10 3.79
N ARG A 437 14.44 -0.34 2.56
CA ARG A 437 14.70 0.55 1.41
C ARG A 437 13.50 1.46 1.10
N HIS A 438 12.27 0.94 1.16
CA HIS A 438 11.06 1.77 0.98
C HIS A 438 10.94 2.81 2.09
N ILE A 439 11.10 2.40 3.36
CA ILE A 439 11.06 3.31 4.53
C ILE A 439 12.08 4.44 4.34
N HIS A 440 13.34 4.11 4.03
CA HIS A 440 14.39 5.09 3.82
C HIS A 440 14.02 6.12 2.75
N ARG A 441 13.56 5.65 1.59
CA ARG A 441 13.17 6.53 0.47
C ARG A 441 11.95 7.38 0.79
N ILE A 442 11.01 6.89 1.59
CA ILE A 442 9.85 7.68 2.05
C ILE A 442 10.31 8.81 2.99
N LEU A 443 11.22 8.51 3.94
CA LEU A 443 11.81 9.50 4.85
C LEU A 443 12.55 10.61 4.09
N GLU A 444 13.36 10.27 3.08
CA GLU A 444 14.07 11.25 2.24
C GLU A 444 13.11 12.06 1.35
N ALA A 445 12.11 11.38 0.77
CA ALA A 445 11.14 11.98 -0.16
C ALA A 445 10.17 12.95 0.53
N MET A 446 9.96 12.83 1.84
CA MET A 446 9.09 13.72 2.61
C MET A 446 9.75 15.09 2.90
N PRO A 447 8.97 16.17 3.10
CA PRO A 447 9.51 17.46 3.48
C PRO A 447 10.28 17.38 4.81
N GLY A 448 11.55 17.79 4.79
CA GLY A 448 12.47 17.64 5.93
C GLY A 448 13.60 16.64 5.67
N SER A 449 13.45 15.71 4.71
CA SER A 449 14.48 14.75 4.26
C SER A 449 15.24 14.06 5.39
N THR A 450 14.56 13.13 6.08
CA THR A 450 15.18 12.33 7.13
C THR A 450 15.77 11.03 6.60
N SER A 451 16.56 10.35 7.42
CA SER A 451 17.03 8.98 7.16
C SER A 451 16.62 8.02 8.26
N LEU A 452 16.97 6.74 8.14
CA LEU A 452 16.59 5.70 9.11
C LEU A 452 17.02 6.02 10.56
N LYS A 453 18.04 6.88 10.79
CA LYS A 453 18.45 7.34 12.13
C LYS A 453 17.36 8.14 12.88
N ASN A 454 16.50 8.82 12.13
CA ASN A 454 15.44 9.71 12.64
C ASN A 454 14.18 8.96 13.08
N ILE A 455 14.13 7.64 12.93
CA ILE A 455 13.01 6.82 13.43
C ILE A 455 12.95 6.96 14.96
N SER A 456 11.79 7.33 15.48
CA SER A 456 11.55 7.53 16.92
C SER A 456 11.09 6.24 17.57
N ILE A 457 10.22 5.49 16.88
CA ILE A 457 9.82 4.12 17.23
C ILE A 457 9.48 3.33 15.95
N ALA A 458 9.84 2.05 15.91
CA ALA A 458 9.32 1.13 14.90
C ALA A 458 8.88 -0.21 15.50
N ILE A 459 7.81 -0.76 14.96
CA ILE A 459 7.34 -2.12 15.24
C ILE A 459 7.43 -2.92 13.94
N CYS A 460 8.23 -3.98 13.98
CA CYS A 460 8.41 -4.94 12.92
C CYS A 460 7.52 -6.15 13.20
N TYR A 461 6.44 -6.28 12.45
CA TYR A 461 5.56 -7.44 12.49
C TYR A 461 6.13 -8.53 11.57
N VAL A 462 6.22 -9.76 12.08
CA VAL A 462 6.64 -10.94 11.31
C VAL A 462 5.60 -12.04 11.43
N SER A 463 5.45 -12.85 10.37
CA SER A 463 4.51 -13.98 10.37
C SER A 463 5.01 -15.23 11.10
N GLN A 464 6.31 -15.32 11.40
CA GLN A 464 6.95 -16.46 12.06
C GLN A 464 8.08 -15.98 12.99
N ARG A 465 8.30 -16.65 14.12
CA ARG A 465 9.32 -16.29 15.12
C ARG A 465 10.74 -16.31 14.56
N ASP A 466 11.08 -17.32 13.75
CA ASP A 466 12.44 -17.52 13.23
C ASP A 466 12.90 -16.40 12.31
N TYR A 467 11.96 -15.76 11.61
CA TYR A 467 12.21 -14.56 10.80
C TYR A 467 12.83 -13.43 11.60
N ILE A 468 12.57 -13.30 12.90
CA ILE A 468 13.13 -12.21 13.71
C ILE A 468 14.67 -12.22 13.69
N SER A 469 15.29 -13.40 13.76
CA SER A 469 16.76 -13.53 13.73
C SER A 469 17.33 -13.02 12.42
N ILE A 470 16.66 -13.33 11.31
CA ILE A 470 17.04 -12.96 9.95
C ILE A 470 16.79 -11.46 9.75
N VAL A 471 15.60 -10.95 10.07
CA VAL A 471 15.27 -9.52 9.95
C VAL A 471 16.24 -8.67 10.77
N LYS A 472 16.60 -9.06 12.00
CA LYS A 472 17.61 -8.35 12.81
C LYS A 472 18.98 -8.30 12.12
N LYS A 473 19.41 -9.36 11.44
CA LYS A 473 20.66 -9.40 10.66
C LYS A 473 20.57 -8.49 9.43
N GLU A 474 19.47 -8.57 8.68
CA GLU A 474 19.28 -7.77 7.47
C GLU A 474 19.05 -6.28 7.77
N MET A 475 18.48 -5.95 8.93
CA MET A 475 18.36 -4.58 9.43
C MET A 475 19.72 -3.96 9.72
N LYS A 476 20.65 -4.69 10.36
CA LYS A 476 22.03 -4.23 10.56
C LYS A 476 22.73 -4.00 9.22
N TYR A 477 22.63 -4.94 8.28
CA TYR A 477 23.19 -4.80 6.94
C TYR A 477 22.64 -3.56 6.21
N ALA A 478 21.31 -3.45 6.13
CA ALA A 478 20.63 -2.33 5.49
C ALA A 478 20.98 -0.98 6.14
N GLY A 479 21.17 -0.94 7.46
CA GLY A 479 21.67 0.23 8.16
C GLY A 479 23.02 0.69 7.64
N HIS A 480 24.01 -0.21 7.57
CA HIS A 480 25.32 0.12 6.99
C HIS A 480 25.22 0.51 5.51
N THR A 481 24.44 -0.20 4.69
CA THR A 481 24.32 0.11 3.25
C THR A 481 23.67 1.48 3.03
N PHE A 482 22.53 1.76 3.66
CA PHE A 482 21.73 2.95 3.39
C PHE A 482 22.28 4.20 4.09
N LEU A 483 22.77 4.11 5.32
CA LEU A 483 23.33 5.27 6.02
C LEU A 483 24.68 5.73 5.42
N ASN A 484 25.45 4.84 4.79
CA ASN A 484 26.74 5.17 4.19
C ASN A 484 26.67 5.77 2.78
N HIS A 485 25.50 5.79 2.11
CA HIS A 485 25.37 6.37 0.76
C HIS A 485 25.19 7.90 0.75
N ASN A 486 25.04 8.53 1.92
CA ASN A 486 25.00 9.98 2.02
C ASN A 486 26.41 10.56 2.01
N HIS A 487 26.71 11.38 0.99
CA HIS A 487 28.00 12.07 0.78
C HIS A 487 28.33 13.17 1.82
N SER A 488 27.80 13.10 3.04
CA SER A 488 28.19 13.98 4.14
C SER A 488 29.52 13.50 4.74
N SER A 489 30.53 14.35 4.70
CA SER A 489 31.88 14.12 5.24
C SER A 489 31.92 14.14 6.78
N PHE A 490 31.22 13.20 7.42
CA PHE A 490 31.22 12.96 8.86
C PHE A 490 31.59 11.50 9.16
N SER A 491 32.20 11.26 10.32
CA SER A 491 32.96 10.04 10.60
C SER A 491 32.14 8.74 10.59
N ILE A 492 32.81 7.66 10.19
CA ILE A 492 32.26 6.32 9.91
C ILE A 492 31.73 5.60 11.17
N GLU A 493 32.04 6.08 12.37
CA GLU A 493 32.01 5.29 13.61
C GLU A 493 30.61 5.06 14.21
N ASN A 494 29.59 5.84 13.84
CA ASN A 494 28.26 5.80 14.50
C ASN A 494 27.05 5.56 13.59
N ASN A 495 27.23 5.03 12.37
CA ASN A 495 26.13 4.68 11.46
C ASN A 495 25.42 3.36 11.87
N THR A 496 24.67 3.42 12.96
CA THR A 496 23.86 2.32 13.49
C THR A 496 22.36 2.54 13.31
N MET A 497 21.58 1.44 13.27
CA MET A 497 20.12 1.52 13.26
C MET A 497 19.57 1.97 14.63
N PRO A 498 18.42 2.66 14.66
CA PRO A 498 17.77 3.08 15.90
C PRO A 498 17.62 1.96 16.93
N SER A 499 17.84 2.28 18.21
CA SER A 499 17.63 1.38 19.35
C SER A 499 16.15 1.07 19.65
N MET A 500 15.25 1.93 19.18
CA MET A 500 13.80 1.95 19.42
C MET A 500 13.02 1.09 18.42
N ILE A 501 13.47 -0.14 18.19
CA ILE A 501 12.87 -1.07 17.24
C ILE A 501 12.51 -2.37 17.94
N GLU A 502 11.25 -2.79 17.83
CA GLU A 502 10.76 -4.05 18.42
C GLU A 502 10.07 -4.96 17.42
N PHE A 503 10.08 -6.26 17.75
CA PHE A 503 9.69 -7.35 16.87
C PHE A 503 8.55 -8.16 17.48
N VAL A 504 7.47 -8.30 16.72
CA VAL A 504 6.20 -8.88 17.15
C VAL A 504 5.79 -9.98 16.18
N VAL A 505 5.48 -11.17 16.69
CA VAL A 505 4.97 -12.28 15.87
C VAL A 505 3.45 -12.20 15.77
N VAL A 506 2.93 -12.21 14.55
CA VAL A 506 1.50 -12.10 14.24
C VAL A 506 1.06 -13.20 13.27
N PRO A 507 -0.21 -13.65 13.29
CA PRO A 507 -0.67 -14.77 12.44
C PRO A 507 -0.48 -14.53 10.94
N ARG A 508 -0.72 -13.31 10.46
CA ARG A 508 -0.67 -13.03 9.01
C ARG A 508 -0.53 -11.55 8.70
N LEU A 509 0.10 -11.27 7.56
CA LEU A 509 0.28 -9.93 7.01
C LEU A 509 -0.40 -9.80 5.63
N PRO A 510 -0.72 -8.59 5.17
CA PRO A 510 -1.30 -8.36 3.85
C PRO A 510 -0.44 -8.99 2.74
N ARG A 511 -1.11 -9.46 1.68
CA ARG A 511 -0.47 -10.13 0.53
C ARG A 511 0.35 -11.40 0.88
N ASN A 512 0.20 -11.97 2.07
CA ASN A 512 1.07 -13.03 2.61
C ASN A 512 2.55 -12.58 2.70
N ALA A 513 2.81 -11.30 2.95
CA ALA A 513 4.15 -10.83 3.28
C ALA A 513 4.71 -11.56 4.52
N LYS A 514 6.02 -11.76 4.56
CA LYS A 514 6.71 -12.36 5.70
C LYS A 514 7.02 -11.33 6.79
N VAL A 515 7.14 -10.06 6.42
CA VAL A 515 7.45 -8.92 7.30
C VAL A 515 6.75 -7.62 6.88
N GLU A 516 6.25 -6.86 7.86
CA GLU A 516 5.66 -5.52 7.70
C GLU A 516 6.19 -4.58 8.78
N TRP A 517 6.49 -3.33 8.41
CA TRP A 517 7.03 -2.33 9.32
C TRP A 517 6.05 -1.17 9.56
N LYS A 518 5.73 -0.92 10.82
CA LYS A 518 5.14 0.32 11.34
C LYS A 518 6.26 1.24 11.81
N VAL A 519 6.31 2.48 11.31
CA VAL A 519 7.42 3.42 11.60
C VAL A 519 6.89 4.81 11.88
N TYR A 520 7.29 5.38 13.02
CA TYR A 520 7.16 6.81 13.31
C TYR A 520 8.56 7.45 13.39
N SER A 521 8.69 8.68 12.94
CA SER A 521 9.97 9.40 12.86
C SER A 521 9.81 10.88 13.21
N ASP A 522 10.85 11.48 13.76
CA ASP A 522 10.93 12.92 14.04
C ASP A 522 12.08 13.54 13.23
N ILE A 523 11.82 14.69 12.59
CA ILE A 523 12.81 15.40 11.77
C ILE A 523 13.79 16.27 12.58
N THR A 524 13.55 16.45 13.88
CA THR A 524 14.45 17.20 14.77
C THR A 524 15.61 16.34 15.27
N ASP A 525 16.63 17.02 15.81
CA ASP A 525 17.76 16.37 16.43
C ASP A 525 17.36 15.60 17.69
N ILE A 526 18.12 14.53 17.93
CA ILE A 526 17.95 13.62 19.06
C ILE A 526 18.64 14.27 20.27
N LEU A 527 17.86 14.58 21.31
CA LEU A 527 18.38 15.16 22.54
C LEU A 527 18.96 14.09 23.46
N SER A 528 18.22 12.99 23.65
CA SER A 528 18.67 11.84 24.43
C SER A 528 18.10 10.53 23.91
N ILE A 529 18.89 9.46 24.08
CA ILE A 529 18.46 8.06 23.99
C ILE A 529 19.02 7.36 25.20
N GLU A 530 18.16 6.78 26.02
CA GLU A 530 18.57 6.03 27.19
C GLU A 530 17.96 4.63 27.18
N ASN A 531 18.79 3.65 27.56
CA ASN A 531 18.36 2.28 27.78
C ASN A 531 18.48 2.04 29.29
N THR A 532 17.36 1.81 29.96
CA THR A 532 17.33 1.62 31.41
C THR A 532 16.82 0.21 31.73
N ILE A 533 17.65 -0.58 32.41
CA ILE A 533 17.21 -1.85 32.97
C ILE A 533 16.60 -1.56 34.34
N PHE A 534 15.36 -1.96 34.55
CA PHE A 534 14.70 -1.87 35.86
C PHE A 534 14.62 -3.28 36.46
N HIS A 535 15.29 -3.43 37.60
CA HIS A 535 15.21 -4.61 38.43
C HIS A 535 13.97 -4.49 39.33
N LEU A 536 13.02 -5.39 39.15
CA LEU A 536 11.72 -5.36 39.82
C LEU A 536 11.67 -6.37 40.97
N SER A 537 12.45 -7.43 40.84
CA SER A 537 12.87 -8.39 41.86
C SER A 537 14.13 -9.10 41.38
N ASP A 538 14.74 -9.95 42.21
CA ASP A 538 15.92 -10.75 41.86
C ASP A 538 15.71 -11.65 40.64
N GLN A 539 14.44 -12.01 40.34
CA GLN A 539 14.09 -12.89 39.22
C GLN A 539 13.37 -12.21 38.06
N LEU A 540 12.93 -10.94 38.19
CA LEU A 540 12.12 -10.27 37.17
C LEU A 540 12.77 -8.95 36.74
N LYS A 541 13.20 -8.93 35.48
CA LYS A 541 13.81 -7.78 34.82
C LYS A 541 12.80 -7.17 33.86
N SER A 542 12.76 -5.85 33.82
CA SER A 542 12.14 -5.11 32.72
C SER A 542 13.18 -4.21 32.08
N THR A 543 13.02 -3.94 30.79
CA THR A 543 13.89 -3.01 30.07
C THR A 543 13.03 -1.90 29.50
N GLY A 544 13.24 -0.68 29.99
CA GLY A 544 12.77 0.52 29.33
C GLY A 544 13.80 1.03 28.33
N LYS A 545 13.31 1.55 27.22
CA LYS A 545 14.07 2.44 26.34
C LYS A 545 13.22 3.66 26.10
N TYR A 546 13.84 4.83 26.14
CA TYR A 546 13.20 6.06 25.70
C TYR A 546 14.12 6.88 24.81
N LYS A 547 13.49 7.69 23.97
CA LYS A 547 14.13 8.61 23.05
C LYS A 547 13.39 9.94 23.13
N VAL A 548 14.13 11.00 23.40
CA VAL A 548 13.62 12.37 23.46
C VAL A 548 14.24 13.18 22.32
N THR A 549 13.40 13.94 21.64
CA THR A 549 13.77 14.93 20.62
C THR A 549 13.18 16.29 21.00
N ASN A 550 13.44 17.33 20.22
CA ASN A 550 12.84 18.64 20.48
C ASN A 550 11.29 18.67 20.32
N SER A 551 10.68 17.65 19.72
CA SER A 551 9.25 17.65 19.35
C SER A 551 8.49 16.34 19.58
N SER A 552 9.15 15.30 20.08
CA SER A 552 8.52 14.03 20.46
C SER A 552 9.30 13.30 21.54
N LEU A 553 8.56 12.52 22.34
CA LEU A 553 9.10 11.50 23.22
C LEU A 553 8.53 10.15 22.80
N SER A 554 9.40 9.18 22.58
CA SER A 554 9.01 7.80 22.33
C SER A 554 9.51 6.92 23.47
N CYS A 555 8.69 5.94 23.86
CA CYS A 555 9.07 4.93 24.85
C CYS A 555 8.66 3.53 24.41
N ILE A 556 9.53 2.56 24.72
CA ILE A 556 9.31 1.13 24.67
C ILE A 556 9.60 0.58 26.08
N VAL A 557 8.63 -0.08 26.70
CA VAL A 557 8.81 -0.84 27.94
C VAL A 557 8.56 -2.32 27.66
N LYS A 558 9.49 -3.18 28.10
CA LYS A 558 9.34 -4.64 28.09
C LYS A 558 9.28 -5.17 29.51
N VAL A 559 8.35 -6.07 29.77
CA VAL A 559 8.30 -6.87 31.01
C VAL A 559 8.59 -8.33 30.64
N ASP A 560 9.73 -8.87 31.07
CA ASP A 560 10.15 -10.24 30.77
C ASP A 560 9.62 -11.24 31.82
N ARG A 561 9.62 -12.54 31.48
CA ARG A 561 9.26 -13.65 32.40
C ARG A 561 10.28 -13.78 33.54
N SER A 562 9.84 -14.40 34.63
CA SER A 562 10.71 -14.84 35.73
C SER A 562 10.83 -16.37 35.76
N GLY A 563 11.99 -16.90 35.36
CA GLY A 563 12.35 -18.32 35.52
C GLY A 563 11.71 -19.30 34.52
N ASN A 564 12.01 -20.59 34.72
CA ASN A 564 11.63 -21.69 33.82
C ASN A 564 10.20 -22.25 34.04
N GLN A 565 9.47 -21.77 35.06
CA GLN A 565 8.11 -22.22 35.34
C GLN A 565 7.09 -21.15 34.91
N PHE A 566 5.91 -21.58 34.46
CA PHE A 566 4.76 -20.71 34.18
C PHE A 566 4.10 -20.21 35.49
N GLU A 567 4.89 -19.90 36.52
CA GLU A 567 4.36 -19.29 37.74
C GLU A 567 3.87 -17.89 37.43
N ARG A 568 2.63 -17.61 37.84
CA ARG A 568 1.89 -16.39 37.50
C ARG A 568 2.73 -15.16 37.85
N PRO A 569 3.18 -14.36 36.87
CA PRO A 569 3.58 -13.00 37.17
C PRO A 569 2.30 -12.30 37.62
N ASP A 570 2.28 -11.75 38.83
CA ASP A 570 1.14 -10.96 39.29
C ASP A 570 1.04 -9.72 38.39
N LEU A 571 -0.08 -9.54 37.67
CA LEU A 571 -0.22 -8.49 36.66
C LEU A 571 -0.09 -7.09 37.29
N SER A 572 -0.49 -6.96 38.55
CA SER A 572 -0.24 -5.77 39.38
C SER A 572 1.23 -5.37 39.41
N ARG A 573 2.15 -6.34 39.42
CA ARG A 573 3.59 -6.07 39.31
C ARG A 573 3.93 -5.48 37.95
N ALA A 574 3.48 -6.09 36.84
CA ALA A 574 3.76 -5.62 35.48
C ALA A 574 3.28 -4.17 35.24
N VAL A 575 2.10 -3.82 35.76
CA VAL A 575 1.58 -2.44 35.69
C VAL A 575 2.37 -1.50 36.61
N LYS A 576 2.79 -1.96 37.81
CA LYS A 576 3.72 -1.21 38.65
C LYS A 576 5.08 -0.99 37.97
N CYS A 577 5.56 -1.93 37.14
CA CYS A 577 6.74 -1.75 36.29
C CYS A 577 6.51 -0.62 35.30
N PHE A 578 5.39 -0.66 34.57
CA PHE A 578 5.02 0.40 33.63
C PHE A 578 5.01 1.77 34.32
N TYR A 579 4.44 1.86 35.53
CA TYR A 579 4.46 3.10 36.31
C TYR A 579 5.85 3.55 36.74
N GLN A 580 6.71 2.64 37.21
CA GLN A 580 8.10 3.00 37.54
C GLN A 580 8.91 3.43 36.31
N CYS A 581 8.61 2.86 35.14
CA CYS A 581 9.16 3.33 33.87
C CYS A 581 8.64 4.75 33.57
N TYR A 582 7.32 4.94 33.65
CA TYR A 582 6.65 6.21 33.39
C TYR A 582 7.15 7.33 34.33
N GLU A 583 7.21 7.11 35.64
CA GLU A 583 7.72 8.06 36.61
C GLU A 583 9.18 8.47 36.31
N LYS A 584 10.03 7.53 35.89
CA LYS A 584 11.41 7.85 35.51
C LYS A 584 11.51 8.62 34.20
N ILE A 585 10.69 8.30 33.20
CA ILE A 585 10.56 9.07 31.95
C ILE A 585 10.09 10.51 32.23
N VAL A 586 9.12 10.65 33.15
CA VAL A 586 8.62 11.94 33.66
C VAL A 586 9.72 12.72 34.39
N GLN A 587 10.58 12.05 35.17
CA GLN A 587 11.69 12.67 35.90
C GLN A 587 12.89 13.02 35.00
N SER A 588 13.11 12.30 33.91
CA SER A 588 14.29 12.44 33.04
C SER A 588 14.13 13.48 31.92
N SER A 589 13.12 14.35 31.98
CA SER A 589 12.86 15.32 30.91
C SER A 589 12.08 16.56 31.38
N GLU A 590 12.42 17.72 30.83
CA GLU A 590 11.97 19.05 31.31
C GLU A 590 10.54 19.45 30.86
N VAL A 591 9.81 18.55 30.22
CA VAL A 591 8.44 18.81 29.71
C VAL A 591 7.41 18.48 30.81
N GLU A 592 6.29 19.21 30.90
CA GLU A 592 5.23 18.89 31.87
C GLU A 592 4.43 17.62 31.47
N TRP A 593 4.90 16.45 31.94
CA TRP A 593 4.36 15.14 31.57
C TRP A 593 3.07 14.69 32.28
N LYS A 594 2.17 15.58 32.69
CA LYS A 594 0.81 15.21 33.19
C LYS A 594 -0.13 14.72 32.06
N SER A 595 0.41 13.95 31.12
CA SER A 595 0.22 14.29 29.71
C SER A 595 0.12 13.14 28.72
N LEU A 596 0.67 11.96 29.03
CA LEU A 596 0.78 10.86 28.06
C LEU A 596 -0.54 10.60 27.32
N PRO A 597 -0.53 10.64 25.97
CA PRO A 597 -1.78 10.69 25.23
C PRO A 597 -2.42 9.32 25.05
N ALA A 598 -1.67 8.30 24.62
CA ALA A 598 -2.18 6.96 24.38
C ALA A 598 -1.06 5.89 24.44
N LEU A 599 -1.39 4.71 24.96
CA LEU A 599 -0.48 3.55 25.04
C LEU A 599 -0.90 2.44 24.07
N SER A 600 0.03 1.94 23.25
CA SER A 600 -0.13 0.66 22.54
C SER A 600 0.46 -0.47 23.40
N ILE A 601 -0.40 -1.32 23.98
CA ILE A 601 -0.02 -2.41 24.89
C ILE A 601 -0.14 -3.74 24.16
N PHE A 602 0.97 -4.34 23.78
CA PHE A 602 1.01 -5.66 23.16
C PHE A 602 1.25 -6.73 24.24
N TYR A 603 0.53 -7.85 24.17
CA TYR A 603 0.76 -9.00 25.07
C TYR A 603 0.69 -10.32 24.30
N SER A 604 1.49 -11.30 24.73
CA SER A 604 1.48 -12.63 24.10
C SER A 604 0.26 -13.44 24.57
N VAL A 605 -0.51 -14.00 23.63
CA VAL A 605 -1.61 -14.94 23.94
C VAL A 605 -1.10 -16.29 24.47
N LEU A 606 0.21 -16.52 24.44
CA LEU A 606 0.90 -17.65 25.09
C LEU A 606 1.34 -17.32 26.54
N SER A 607 0.94 -16.17 27.07
CA SER A 607 1.11 -15.82 28.49
C SER A 607 -0.09 -16.30 29.33
N SER A 608 0.06 -16.29 30.65
CA SER A 608 -0.98 -16.73 31.60
C SER A 608 -2.16 -15.76 31.76
N PHE A 609 -2.19 -14.63 31.05
CA PHE A 609 -3.19 -13.57 31.22
C PHE A 609 -4.27 -13.64 30.15
N SER A 610 -5.54 -13.56 30.56
CA SER A 610 -6.65 -13.33 29.62
C SER A 610 -6.76 -11.86 29.24
N TYR A 611 -7.38 -11.61 28.09
CA TYR A 611 -7.67 -10.26 27.59
C TYR A 611 -8.51 -9.45 28.59
N ASP A 612 -9.57 -10.05 29.13
CA ASP A 612 -10.46 -9.42 30.12
C ASP A 612 -9.74 -9.11 31.44
N HIS A 613 -8.83 -9.98 31.90
CA HIS A 613 -8.02 -9.72 33.09
C HIS A 613 -7.09 -8.52 32.89
N LEU A 614 -6.45 -8.42 31.72
CA LEU A 614 -5.65 -7.25 31.33
C LEU A 614 -6.48 -5.96 31.31
N ILE A 615 -7.68 -5.98 30.73
CA ILE A 615 -8.58 -4.81 30.72
C ILE A 615 -8.93 -4.37 32.13
N LYS A 616 -9.34 -5.31 32.98
CA LYS A 616 -9.75 -5.01 34.36
C LYS A 616 -8.60 -4.39 35.15
N GLU A 617 -7.42 -5.02 35.12
CA GLU A 617 -6.26 -4.56 35.90
C GLU A 617 -5.77 -3.19 35.42
N LEU A 618 -5.60 -3.02 34.10
CA LEU A 618 -5.19 -1.74 33.52
C LEU A 618 -6.23 -0.64 33.79
N SER A 619 -7.52 -0.94 33.73
CA SER A 619 -8.58 0.04 34.04
C SER A 619 -8.66 0.41 35.53
N CYS A 620 -8.23 -0.48 36.43
CA CYS A 620 -8.17 -0.22 37.87
C CYS A 620 -6.90 0.53 38.27
N GLN A 621 -5.77 0.27 37.61
CA GLN A 621 -4.46 0.76 38.03
C GLN A 621 -3.94 1.92 37.18
N LEU A 622 -4.24 2.00 35.87
CA LEU A 622 -3.86 3.17 35.08
C LEU A 622 -4.67 4.41 35.51
N ASN A 623 -4.00 5.56 35.51
CA ASN A 623 -4.64 6.85 35.75
C ASN A 623 -5.73 7.04 34.68
N LYS A 624 -6.91 7.49 35.08
CA LYS A 624 -8.07 7.75 34.20
C LYS A 624 -7.75 8.69 33.03
N ASP A 625 -6.69 9.49 33.15
CA ASP A 625 -6.19 10.36 32.10
C ASP A 625 -5.41 9.65 30.97
N ILE A 626 -4.96 8.41 31.17
CA ILE A 626 -4.21 7.63 30.18
C ILE A 626 -5.19 6.71 29.44
N ILE A 627 -5.27 6.87 28.12
CA ILE A 627 -6.02 5.93 27.26
C ILE A 627 -5.09 4.88 26.64
N PHE A 628 -5.63 3.73 26.29
CA PHE A 628 -4.80 2.61 25.83
C PHE A 628 -5.50 1.69 24.82
N THR A 629 -4.68 0.95 24.09
CA THR A 629 -5.06 -0.11 23.15
C THR A 629 -4.40 -1.41 23.61
N ILE A 630 -5.15 -2.48 23.88
CA ILE A 630 -4.55 -3.81 24.07
C ILE A 630 -4.56 -4.55 22.74
N VAL A 631 -3.40 -5.03 22.33
CA VAL A 631 -3.18 -5.78 21.09
C VAL A 631 -2.66 -7.17 21.46
N PRO A 632 -3.49 -8.22 21.42
CA PRO A 632 -3.01 -9.59 21.56
C PRO A 632 -2.07 -9.92 20.39
N VAL A 633 -0.97 -10.61 20.66
CA VAL A 633 0.01 -11.06 19.65
C VAL A 633 0.38 -12.52 19.93
N ILE A 634 1.01 -13.21 18.98
CA ILE A 634 1.47 -14.58 19.23
C ILE A 634 2.55 -14.54 20.31
N GLU A 635 3.66 -13.87 20.02
CA GLU A 635 4.84 -13.78 20.90
C GLU A 635 5.79 -12.65 20.47
N PHE A 636 6.92 -12.54 21.17
CA PHE A 636 7.95 -11.52 20.96
C PHE A 636 9.33 -12.16 20.70
N SER A 637 10.33 -11.33 20.39
CA SER A 637 11.71 -11.79 20.12
C SER A 637 12.54 -12.26 21.31
N SER A 638 11.97 -12.15 22.51
CA SER A 638 12.60 -12.32 23.82
C SER A 638 11.58 -12.96 24.77
N GLU A 639 11.97 -13.23 26.02
CA GLU A 639 11.07 -13.72 27.09
C GLU A 639 10.02 -12.67 27.54
N THR A 640 9.84 -11.63 26.75
CA THR A 640 8.89 -10.54 26.99
C THR A 640 7.46 -11.07 27.00
N THR A 641 6.68 -10.62 28.00
CA THR A 641 5.26 -10.93 28.17
C THR A 641 4.38 -9.77 27.74
N LEU A 642 4.83 -8.55 28.04
CA LEU A 642 4.17 -7.28 27.79
C LEU A 642 5.15 -6.32 27.12
N LEU A 643 4.71 -5.69 26.03
CA LEU A 643 5.42 -4.62 25.34
C LEU A 643 4.52 -3.38 25.30
N VAL A 644 4.91 -2.31 25.96
CA VAL A 644 4.20 -1.03 25.93
C VAL A 644 4.94 -0.04 25.06
N GLY A 645 4.27 0.49 24.03
CA GLY A 645 4.77 1.55 23.16
C GLY A 645 4.01 2.86 23.37
N CYS A 646 4.73 3.98 23.37
CA CYS A 646 4.16 5.34 23.33
C CYS A 646 4.99 6.23 22.40
N HIS A 647 4.32 7.17 21.72
CA HIS A 647 4.87 8.23 20.87
C HIS A 647 3.88 9.41 20.80
#